data_AF-A0A976GUC0-F1
#
_entry.id   AF-A0A976GUC0-F1
#
_cell.length_a   1.000
_cell.length_b   1.000
_cell.length_c   1.000
_cell.angle_alpha   90.00
_cell.angle_beta   90.00
_cell.angle_gamma   90.00
#
_symmetry.space_group_name_H-M   'P 1'
#
loop_
_entity.id
_entity.type
_entity.pdbx_description
1 polymer ?
#
loop_
_entity_poly.entity_id
_entity_poly.type
_entity_poly.pdbx_seq_one_letter_code
_entity_poly.pdbx_strand_id
1 'polypeptide(L)'
;MKILLVEDDTITINLLTRALNAHNYNVNTAEDGETALQLAQAYDYDLIVLDVLIPKLDGISLCRELRSSGCQMPILLLTALDSSNDRVQGLEAGADDYVVKPFNLQELIARIRALLRRGKASLSSTILTWEKLQVNPDTTEVTYGEKVLHLTPKEYNLLELFLRNPRRIFSRSAILDRIWSAGEFPQEEAVTAHIKGLRHKLKAAGMTVDLVETVYGLGYRLKSLPEEIESPKVAPATLEIAKSQENVSAESIAQSQELSNDERRLQVLSVVAEIRGKLRANFIEKVGIFDRAIAQLQTGTLDNELRLEAQQQAHKLVGSLGTLGLPKGSEVARKIEQLFKTENIWKPGTAEQIEEFLHLLKQIFDRPPEPENELVAAVSEKRRILIVDDDTLQSDRLKSAASGSGFEIEVATSGQSARSAISQQPPDAILLDLTFSRIQENGITFLAELRTAKPDIPVMIFSGNNQLSDRIEVARLGASGFLHKSIPPADILKAVAQVLDQTGAAEAKVMVVDDDVHLLAALRIILQPWGLQVTTLDRPEKFWEVLETTCPDLLILDVEMPGYSGIELCLAVRNDLRWSKLPVLFLTAHSESETVRQMFVAGADDYVNKPIVEPELIARILNRLERTQLRHKLALTQR
;
A
#
# COMPACT_ATOMS: atom_id res chain seq x y z
N MET A 1 6.77 -9.91 22.89
CA MET A 1 7.36 -9.63 21.56
C MET A 1 8.60 -8.76 21.73
N LYS A 2 9.60 -8.86 20.84
CA LYS A 2 10.89 -8.14 20.93
C LYS A 2 10.96 -7.00 19.92
N ILE A 3 11.28 -5.79 20.37
CA ILE A 3 11.35 -4.57 19.56
C ILE A 3 12.77 -4.02 19.60
N LEU A 4 13.32 -3.65 18.44
CA LEU A 4 14.53 -2.85 18.35
C LEU A 4 14.14 -1.38 18.24
N LEU A 5 14.51 -0.58 19.23
CA LEU A 5 14.35 0.88 19.24
C LEU A 5 15.68 1.53 18.84
N VAL A 6 15.67 2.31 17.76
CA VAL A 6 16.84 3.02 17.24
C VAL A 6 16.58 4.52 17.33
N GLU A 7 17.31 5.19 18.21
CA GLU A 7 17.12 6.59 18.58
C GLU A 7 18.40 7.06 19.29
N ASP A 8 18.88 8.28 19.00
CA ASP A 8 20.09 8.84 19.62
C ASP A 8 19.77 9.77 20.81
N ASP A 9 18.55 10.31 20.89
CA ASP A 9 18.11 11.09 22.05
C ASP A 9 17.79 10.20 23.27
N THR A 10 18.69 10.21 24.25
CA THR A 10 18.54 9.48 25.52
C THR A 10 17.23 9.75 26.26
N ILE A 11 16.62 10.94 26.13
CA ILE A 11 15.34 11.25 26.78
C ILE A 11 14.23 10.46 26.10
N THR A 12 14.17 10.51 24.76
CA THR A 12 13.23 9.75 23.94
C THR A 12 13.40 8.24 24.10
N ILE A 13 14.64 7.73 24.14
CA ILE A 13 14.93 6.31 24.41
C ILE A 13 14.31 5.88 25.75
N ASN A 14 14.54 6.64 26.82
CA ASN A 14 14.03 6.30 28.15
C ASN A 14 12.50 6.36 28.23
N LEU A 15 11.88 7.36 27.59
CA LEU A 15 10.43 7.50 27.52
C LEU A 15 9.79 6.31 26.80
N LEU A 16 10.26 6.01 25.58
CA LEU A 16 9.72 4.95 24.74
C LEU A 16 9.97 3.57 25.35
N THR A 17 11.17 3.33 25.88
CA THR A 17 11.50 2.06 26.55
C THR A 17 10.56 1.81 27.73
N ARG A 18 10.32 2.81 28.58
CA ARG A 18 9.38 2.68 29.71
C ARG A 18 7.95 2.41 29.23
N ALA A 19 7.49 3.14 28.22
CA ALA A 19 6.14 2.98 27.68
C ALA A 19 5.92 1.60 27.05
N LEU A 20 6.86 1.14 26.23
CA LEU A 20 6.80 -0.16 25.57
C LEU A 20 6.91 -1.31 26.58
N ASN A 21 7.79 -1.19 27.57
CA ASN A 21 7.90 -2.18 28.66
C ASN A 21 6.62 -2.25 29.50
N ALA A 22 5.92 -1.12 29.73
CA ALA A 22 4.62 -1.12 30.40
C ALA A 22 3.53 -1.87 29.61
N HIS A 23 3.71 -2.02 28.30
CA HIS A 23 2.89 -2.86 27.42
C HIS A 23 3.47 -4.26 27.20
N ASN A 24 4.38 -4.71 28.08
CA ASN A 24 5.04 -6.02 28.06
C ASN A 24 5.89 -6.31 26.81
N TYR A 25 6.26 -5.29 26.03
CA TYR A 25 7.27 -5.45 24.98
C TYR A 25 8.66 -5.55 25.58
N ASN A 26 9.52 -6.37 24.97
CA ASN A 26 10.93 -6.45 25.30
C ASN A 26 11.69 -5.52 24.34
N VAL A 27 12.33 -4.47 24.85
CA VAL A 27 12.98 -3.45 24.04
C VAL A 27 14.51 -3.56 24.12
N ASN A 28 15.14 -3.68 22.96
CA ASN A 28 16.57 -3.45 22.79
C ASN A 28 16.77 -2.07 22.17
N THR A 29 17.83 -1.36 22.58
CA THR A 29 18.10 0.00 22.09
C THR A 29 19.39 0.04 21.28
N ALA A 30 19.43 0.90 20.27
CA ALA A 30 20.61 1.26 19.50
C ALA A 30 20.65 2.79 19.33
N GLU A 31 21.82 3.39 19.52
CA GLU A 31 21.99 4.85 19.45
C GLU A 31 22.45 5.33 18.05
N ASP A 32 22.79 4.40 17.16
CA ASP A 32 23.25 4.72 15.81
C ASP A 32 22.88 3.62 14.80
N GLY A 33 22.86 3.99 13.51
CA GLY A 33 22.36 3.10 12.46
C GLY A 33 23.26 1.90 12.17
N GLU A 34 24.58 2.01 12.37
CA GLU A 34 25.50 0.88 12.19
C GLU A 34 25.29 -0.19 13.27
N THR A 35 25.15 0.24 14.53
CA THR A 35 24.84 -0.64 15.66
C THR A 35 23.46 -1.28 15.47
N ALA A 36 22.47 -0.52 15.00
CA ALA A 36 21.14 -1.03 14.70
C ALA A 36 21.18 -2.11 13.61
N LEU A 37 21.94 -1.91 12.54
CA LEU A 37 22.12 -2.89 11.47
C LEU A 37 22.73 -4.19 12.01
N GLN A 38 23.80 -4.09 12.81
CA GLN A 38 24.45 -5.25 13.44
C GLN A 38 23.48 -6.02 14.34
N LEU A 39 22.70 -5.31 15.17
CA LEU A 39 21.71 -5.92 16.04
C LEU A 39 20.60 -6.61 15.25
N ALA A 40 20.08 -5.95 14.21
CA ALA A 40 19.03 -6.50 13.36
C ALA A 40 19.48 -7.76 12.58
N GLN A 41 20.76 -7.87 12.27
CA GLN A 41 21.34 -9.07 11.64
C GLN A 41 21.65 -10.19 12.65
N ALA A 42 22.00 -9.83 13.89
CA ALA A 42 22.39 -10.79 14.93
C ALA A 42 21.20 -11.41 15.69
N TYR A 43 20.07 -10.71 15.80
CA TYR A 43 18.93 -11.12 16.61
C TYR A 43 17.60 -11.03 15.85
N ASP A 44 16.69 -11.95 16.14
CA ASP A 44 15.32 -11.91 15.64
C ASP A 44 14.49 -10.86 16.40
N TYR A 45 14.06 -9.80 15.71
CA TYR A 45 13.10 -8.82 16.21
C TYR A 45 11.72 -8.99 15.57
N ASP A 46 10.67 -8.62 16.31
CA ASP A 46 9.30 -8.61 15.80
C ASP A 46 8.94 -7.26 15.13
N LEU A 47 9.64 -6.17 15.46
CA LEU A 47 9.47 -4.81 14.91
C LEU A 47 10.76 -4.00 15.16
N ILE A 48 11.08 -3.11 14.22
CA ILE A 48 12.08 -2.06 14.39
C ILE A 48 11.35 -0.71 14.46
N VAL A 49 11.58 0.06 15.51
CA VAL A 49 11.16 1.45 15.64
C VAL A 49 12.41 2.30 15.44
N LEU A 50 12.44 3.11 14.39
CA LEU A 50 13.66 3.71 13.86
C LEU A 50 13.50 5.21 13.66
N ASP A 51 14.27 6.03 14.38
CA ASP A 51 14.38 7.44 14.06
C ASP A 51 15.12 7.64 12.72
N VAL A 52 14.60 8.55 11.90
CA VAL A 52 15.21 8.98 10.64
C VAL A 52 16.52 9.73 10.91
N LEU A 53 16.56 10.59 11.92
CA LEU A 53 17.69 11.47 12.21
C LEU A 53 18.63 10.85 13.25
N ILE A 54 19.32 9.78 12.88
CA ILE A 54 20.31 9.10 13.72
C ILE A 54 21.73 9.21 13.14
N PRO A 55 22.78 9.16 13.98
CA PRO A 55 24.15 9.29 13.53
C PRO A 55 24.67 8.05 12.77
N LYS A 56 25.80 8.26 12.06
CA LYS A 56 26.54 7.30 11.22
C LYS A 56 25.78 6.88 9.96
N LEU A 57 24.72 6.09 10.11
CA LEU A 57 23.86 5.62 9.02
C LEU A 57 22.44 6.12 9.28
N ASP A 58 21.96 7.02 8.43
CA ASP A 58 20.62 7.61 8.60
C ASP A 58 19.50 6.57 8.52
N GLY A 59 18.37 6.83 9.17
CA GLY A 59 17.30 5.85 9.32
C GLY A 59 16.65 5.43 7.99
N ILE A 60 16.61 6.31 6.98
CA ILE A 60 16.07 5.96 5.65
C ILE A 60 17.04 5.03 4.92
N SER A 61 18.34 5.33 4.95
CA SER A 61 19.38 4.47 4.37
C SER A 61 19.44 3.12 5.07
N LEU A 62 19.37 3.09 6.41
CA LEU A 62 19.28 1.85 7.18
C LEU A 62 18.05 1.04 6.80
N CYS A 63 16.87 1.67 6.67
CA CYS A 63 15.67 0.98 6.22
C CYS A 63 15.87 0.34 4.84
N ARG A 64 16.44 1.08 3.89
CA ARG A 64 16.70 0.60 2.53
C ARG A 64 17.69 -0.56 2.51
N GLU A 65 18.73 -0.51 3.35
CA GLU A 65 19.72 -1.58 3.48
C GLU A 65 19.14 -2.84 4.11
N LEU A 66 18.33 -2.70 5.17
CA LEU A 66 17.61 -3.82 5.74
C LEU A 66 16.71 -4.46 4.67
N ARG A 67 15.97 -3.67 3.90
CA ARG A 67 15.10 -4.20 2.83
C ARG A 67 15.86 -4.88 1.72
N SER A 68 16.97 -4.32 1.25
CA SER A 68 17.81 -4.93 0.21
C SER A 68 18.43 -6.26 0.67
N SER A 69 18.68 -6.42 1.97
CA SER A 69 19.11 -7.69 2.58
C SER A 69 17.99 -8.75 2.69
N GLY A 70 16.76 -8.42 2.25
CA GLY A 70 15.60 -9.31 2.32
C GLY A 70 14.87 -9.28 3.67
N CYS A 71 15.21 -8.34 4.56
CA CYS A 71 14.53 -8.17 5.84
C CYS A 71 13.04 -7.88 5.63
N GLN A 72 12.17 -8.77 6.10
CA GLN A 72 10.71 -8.62 6.09
C GLN A 72 10.15 -8.07 7.41
N MET A 73 10.99 -7.84 8.43
CA MET A 73 10.55 -7.35 9.73
C MET A 73 9.84 -6.00 9.56
N PRO A 74 8.71 -5.77 10.23
CA PRO A 74 8.08 -4.46 10.26
C PRO A 74 9.08 -3.36 10.68
N ILE A 75 9.11 -2.24 9.97
CA ILE A 75 9.92 -1.04 10.30
C ILE A 75 8.97 0.16 10.41
N LEU A 76 8.91 0.76 11.60
CA LEU A 76 8.19 2.00 11.87
C LEU A 76 9.19 3.15 11.96
N LEU A 77 9.08 4.13 11.08
CA LEU A 77 9.93 5.32 11.14
C LEU A 77 9.37 6.34 12.14
N LEU A 78 10.22 6.91 12.98
CA LEU A 78 9.96 8.12 13.74
C LEU A 78 10.69 9.26 13.05
N THR A 79 10.07 10.42 12.87
CA THR A 79 10.71 11.51 12.13
C THR A 79 10.29 12.89 12.64
N ALA A 80 11.22 13.84 12.72
CA ALA A 80 10.89 15.25 12.90
C ALA A 80 10.50 15.95 11.58
N LEU A 81 10.66 15.26 10.45
CA LEU A 81 10.32 15.76 9.12
C LEU A 81 8.85 15.48 8.81
N ASP A 82 8.06 16.54 8.63
CA ASP A 82 6.60 16.47 8.49
C ASP A 82 6.09 16.71 7.06
N SER A 83 6.99 16.95 6.09
CA SER A 83 6.61 17.20 4.72
C SER A 83 6.06 15.93 4.05
N SER A 84 5.12 16.11 3.11
CA SER A 84 4.60 15.00 2.30
C SER A 84 5.71 14.28 1.53
N ASN A 85 6.75 15.00 1.10
CA ASN A 85 7.88 14.42 0.39
C ASN A 85 8.73 13.52 1.29
N ASP A 86 8.98 13.92 2.53
CA ASP A 86 9.77 13.11 3.48
C ASP A 86 9.02 11.84 3.89
N ARG A 87 7.69 11.93 4.04
CA ARG A 87 6.79 10.79 4.32
C ARG A 87 6.83 9.77 3.17
N VAL A 88 6.76 10.25 1.94
CA VAL A 88 6.86 9.40 0.73
C VAL A 88 8.23 8.72 0.66
N GLN A 89 9.32 9.47 0.86
CA GLN A 89 10.68 8.91 0.82
C GLN A 89 10.90 7.79 1.85
N GLY A 90 10.38 7.94 3.07
CA GLY A 90 10.45 6.89 4.09
C GLY A 90 9.70 5.63 3.68
N LEU A 91 8.48 5.77 3.15
CA LEU A 91 7.66 4.64 2.69
C LEU A 91 8.27 3.94 1.46
N GLU A 92 8.82 4.70 0.51
CA GLU A 92 9.52 4.17 -0.68
C GLU A 92 10.83 3.45 -0.33
N ALA A 93 11.48 3.81 0.78
CA ALA A 93 12.61 3.04 1.32
C ALA A 93 12.18 1.69 1.93
N GLY A 94 10.88 1.39 1.94
CA GLY A 94 10.29 0.15 2.43
C GLY A 94 9.89 0.19 3.90
N ALA A 95 9.78 1.38 4.50
CA ALA A 95 9.16 1.52 5.81
C ALA A 95 7.69 1.12 5.75
N ASP A 96 7.20 0.57 6.85
CA ASP A 96 5.85 0.01 6.93
C ASP A 96 4.81 0.99 7.43
N ASP A 97 5.27 1.94 8.23
CA ASP A 97 4.53 3.08 8.68
C ASP A 97 5.54 4.14 9.11
N TYR A 98 5.08 5.36 9.31
CA TYR A 98 5.89 6.44 9.88
C TYR A 98 5.03 7.27 10.84
N VAL A 99 5.69 7.89 11.81
CA VAL A 99 5.10 8.75 12.83
C VAL A 99 5.93 10.01 12.95
N VAL A 100 5.28 11.17 12.87
CA VAL A 100 5.91 12.49 12.98
C VAL A 100 6.06 12.87 14.47
N LYS A 101 7.23 13.41 14.84
CA LYS A 101 7.55 13.98 16.15
C LYS A 101 7.07 15.45 16.20
N PRO A 102 6.46 15.92 17.32
CA PRO A 102 6.13 15.18 18.53
C PRO A 102 4.89 14.28 18.34
N PHE A 103 4.95 13.06 18.84
CA PHE A 103 3.86 12.08 18.68
C PHE A 103 3.06 11.87 19.96
N ASN A 104 1.80 11.46 19.79
CA ASN A 104 1.02 10.93 20.89
C ASN A 104 1.48 9.50 21.21
N LEU A 105 1.88 9.26 22.45
CA LEU A 105 2.41 7.95 22.87
C LEU A 105 1.39 6.81 22.70
N GLN A 106 0.10 7.08 22.94
CA GLN A 106 -0.97 6.08 22.78
C GLN A 106 -1.17 5.72 21.31
N GLU A 107 -1.11 6.71 20.41
CA GLU A 107 -1.15 6.48 18.97
C GLU A 107 0.03 5.63 18.51
N LEU A 108 1.24 5.98 18.95
CA LEU A 108 2.45 5.23 18.62
C LEU A 108 2.31 3.76 19.02
N ILE A 109 1.84 3.50 20.25
CA ILE A 109 1.61 2.13 20.73
C ILE A 109 0.56 1.40 19.89
N ALA A 110 -0.51 2.09 19.47
CA ALA A 110 -1.55 1.51 18.62
C ALA A 110 -1.02 1.11 17.23
N ARG A 111 -0.20 1.97 16.60
CA ARG A 111 0.48 1.68 15.33
C ARG A 111 1.44 0.51 15.45
N ILE A 112 2.22 0.46 16.53
CA ILE A 112 3.11 -0.67 16.85
C ILE A 112 2.32 -1.98 16.93
N ARG A 113 1.17 -2.00 17.60
CA ARG A 113 0.30 -3.19 17.68
C ARG A 113 -0.22 -3.62 16.30
N ALA A 114 -0.68 -2.67 15.49
CA ALA A 114 -1.15 -2.94 14.14
C ALA A 114 -0.05 -3.58 13.26
N LEU A 115 1.17 -3.05 13.31
CA LEU A 115 2.32 -3.61 12.60
C LEU A 115 2.70 -5.02 13.08
N LEU A 116 2.68 -5.25 14.40
CA LEU A 116 3.02 -6.54 15.01
C LEU A 116 1.98 -7.62 14.68
N ARG A 117 0.69 -7.27 14.60
CA ARG A 117 -0.38 -8.18 14.13
C ARG A 117 -0.10 -8.65 12.70
N ARG A 118 0.43 -7.76 11.87
CA ARG A 118 0.76 -8.06 10.48
C ARG A 118 1.94 -9.05 10.42
N GLY A 119 3.04 -8.87 11.15
CA GLY A 119 4.32 -9.55 10.95
C GLY A 119 4.35 -11.10 10.94
N LYS A 120 3.31 -11.81 11.42
CA LYS A 120 3.27 -13.28 11.46
C LYS A 120 1.99 -13.81 10.81
N ALA A 121 2.12 -14.52 9.68
CA ALA A 121 1.03 -15.09 8.87
C ALA A 121 0.08 -16.07 9.60
N SER A 122 0.28 -16.33 10.90
CA SER A 122 -0.51 -17.25 11.72
C SER A 122 -1.19 -16.62 12.94
N LEU A 123 -1.13 -15.30 13.16
CA LEU A 123 -1.53 -14.71 14.44
C LEU A 123 -2.49 -13.53 14.27
N SER A 124 -3.78 -13.83 14.19
CA SER A 124 -4.82 -12.81 14.38
C SER A 124 -4.69 -12.16 15.78
N SER A 125 -5.21 -10.95 15.93
CA SER A 125 -5.57 -10.35 17.24
C SER A 125 -6.78 -11.06 17.88
N THR A 126 -6.99 -12.34 17.56
CA THR A 126 -8.00 -13.14 18.25
C THR A 126 -7.49 -13.35 19.67
N ILE A 127 -8.41 -13.20 20.62
CA ILE A 127 -8.22 -13.66 21.99
C ILE A 127 -7.58 -15.05 21.92
N LEU A 128 -6.35 -15.18 22.41
CA LEU A 128 -5.61 -16.44 22.36
C LEU A 128 -6.30 -17.38 23.34
N THR A 129 -6.85 -18.48 22.82
CA THR A 129 -7.67 -19.41 23.60
C THR A 129 -6.98 -20.74 23.79
N TRP A 130 -7.15 -21.33 24.99
CA TRP A 130 -6.80 -22.71 25.27
C TRP A 130 -7.72 -23.24 26.38
N GLU A 131 -8.57 -24.22 26.08
CA GLU A 131 -9.69 -24.60 26.95
C GLU A 131 -10.53 -23.36 27.36
N LYS A 132 -10.63 -23.08 28.67
CA LYS A 132 -11.31 -21.90 29.22
C LYS A 132 -10.39 -20.69 29.37
N LEU A 133 -9.11 -20.82 29.03
CA LEU A 133 -8.15 -19.71 29.08
C LEU A 133 -8.36 -18.80 27.89
N GLN A 134 -8.41 -17.50 28.15
CA GLN A 134 -8.48 -16.43 27.16
C GLN A 134 -7.40 -15.40 27.50
N VAL A 135 -6.55 -15.06 26.52
CA VAL A 135 -5.56 -13.99 26.64
C VAL A 135 -5.89 -12.96 25.57
N ASN A 136 -6.17 -11.73 25.99
CA ASN A 136 -6.35 -10.61 25.08
C ASN A 136 -5.02 -9.86 24.95
N PRO A 137 -4.32 -9.94 23.79
CA PRO A 137 -3.04 -9.25 23.62
C PRO A 137 -3.16 -7.72 23.61
N ASP A 138 -4.33 -7.16 23.29
CA ASP A 138 -4.56 -5.72 23.18
C ASP A 138 -4.77 -5.08 24.56
N THR A 139 -5.46 -5.77 25.47
CA THR A 139 -5.66 -5.30 26.87
C THR A 139 -4.65 -5.89 27.85
N THR A 140 -3.84 -6.85 27.43
CA THR A 140 -2.97 -7.69 28.29
C THR A 140 -3.73 -8.46 29.37
N GLU A 141 -5.05 -8.59 29.21
CA GLU A 141 -5.91 -9.27 30.17
C GLU A 141 -5.88 -10.79 29.93
N VAL A 142 -5.79 -11.54 31.03
CA VAL A 142 -5.81 -13.00 31.02
C VAL A 142 -6.97 -13.46 31.88
N THR A 143 -7.85 -14.30 31.34
CA THR A 143 -8.98 -14.88 32.07
C THR A 143 -8.98 -16.39 31.91
N TYR A 144 -9.47 -17.11 32.92
CA TYR A 144 -9.75 -18.53 32.83
C TYR A 144 -11.20 -18.77 33.29
N GLY A 145 -12.07 -19.07 32.32
CA GLY A 145 -13.52 -18.94 32.50
C GLY A 145 -13.89 -17.48 32.76
N GLU A 146 -14.59 -17.21 33.86
CA GLU A 146 -14.98 -15.85 34.26
C GLU A 146 -13.97 -15.19 35.23
N LYS A 147 -12.86 -15.87 35.59
CA LYS A 147 -11.89 -15.35 36.57
C LYS A 147 -10.72 -14.67 35.89
N VAL A 148 -10.43 -13.42 36.28
CA VAL A 148 -9.23 -12.68 35.87
C VAL A 148 -7.99 -13.25 36.57
N LEU A 149 -6.93 -13.47 35.80
CA LEU A 149 -5.64 -14.01 36.21
C LEU A 149 -4.58 -12.90 36.22
N HIS A 150 -4.01 -12.64 37.39
CA HIS A 150 -2.91 -11.67 37.52
C HIS A 150 -1.54 -12.36 37.34
N LEU A 151 -0.97 -12.20 36.15
CA LEU A 151 0.37 -12.68 35.80
C LEU A 151 1.41 -11.56 35.94
N THR A 152 2.64 -11.93 36.28
CA THR A 152 3.78 -11.02 36.15
C THR A 152 4.11 -10.83 34.66
N PRO A 153 4.82 -9.75 34.27
CA PRO A 153 5.18 -9.52 32.86
C PRO A 153 5.89 -10.70 32.19
N LYS A 154 6.82 -11.35 32.90
CA LYS A 154 7.57 -12.52 32.40
C LYS A 154 6.68 -13.76 32.26
N GLU A 155 5.74 -13.97 33.20
CA GLU A 155 4.76 -15.05 33.11
C GLU A 155 3.77 -14.83 31.97
N TYR A 156 3.31 -13.60 31.76
CA TYR A 156 2.48 -13.22 30.62
C TYR A 156 3.22 -13.46 29.30
N ASN A 157 4.47 -12.99 29.17
CA ASN A 157 5.27 -13.17 27.97
C ASN A 157 5.54 -14.66 27.66
N LEU A 158 5.75 -15.49 28.69
CA LEU A 158 5.83 -16.94 28.54
C LEU A 158 4.52 -17.52 28.01
N LEU A 159 3.40 -17.13 28.63
CA LEU A 159 2.08 -17.61 28.24
C LEU A 159 1.76 -17.25 26.78
N GLU A 160 1.96 -15.98 26.42
CA GLU A 160 1.78 -15.49 25.07
C GLU A 160 2.69 -16.22 24.07
N LEU A 161 3.97 -16.43 24.42
CA LEU A 161 4.92 -17.16 23.57
C LEU A 161 4.42 -18.57 23.23
N PHE A 162 3.92 -19.33 24.21
CA PHE A 162 3.43 -20.69 23.98
C PHE A 162 2.11 -20.72 23.22
N LEU A 163 1.15 -19.85 23.56
CA LEU A 163 -0.14 -19.78 22.87
C LEU A 163 0.01 -19.38 21.40
N ARG A 164 0.96 -18.48 21.08
CA ARG A 164 1.26 -18.06 19.71
C ARG A 164 2.06 -19.09 18.90
N ASN A 165 2.66 -20.09 19.55
CA ASN A 165 3.48 -21.10 18.88
C ASN A 165 3.04 -22.51 19.30
N PRO A 166 1.78 -22.90 18.98
CA PRO A 166 1.28 -24.22 19.35
C PRO A 166 2.17 -25.29 18.70
N ARG A 167 2.47 -26.36 19.45
CA ARG A 167 3.31 -27.51 19.04
C ARG A 167 4.81 -27.25 18.88
N ARG A 168 5.32 -26.01 18.95
CA ARG A 168 6.77 -25.72 18.88
C ARG A 168 7.44 -25.95 20.24
N ILE A 169 8.61 -26.59 20.22
CA ILE A 169 9.47 -26.74 21.41
C ILE A 169 10.41 -25.53 21.48
N PHE A 170 10.54 -24.94 22.66
CA PHE A 170 11.50 -23.89 22.96
C PHE A 170 12.51 -24.37 24.01
N SER A 171 13.81 -24.27 23.70
CA SER A 171 14.89 -24.49 24.67
C SER A 171 14.91 -23.37 25.72
N ARG A 172 15.58 -23.59 26.85
CA ARG A 172 15.72 -22.56 27.90
C ARG A 172 16.43 -21.32 27.36
N SER A 173 17.53 -21.49 26.65
CA SER A 173 18.25 -20.42 25.95
C SER A 173 17.36 -19.62 24.99
N ALA A 174 16.60 -20.29 24.12
CA ALA A 174 15.72 -19.63 23.16
C ALA A 174 14.57 -18.85 23.82
N ILE A 175 14.09 -19.29 24.98
CA ILE A 175 13.11 -18.56 25.79
C ILE A 175 13.78 -17.33 26.43
N LEU A 176 14.99 -17.51 26.94
CA LEU A 176 15.82 -16.44 27.52
C LEU A 176 16.01 -15.29 26.52
N ASP A 177 16.50 -15.60 25.33
CA ASP A 177 16.81 -14.63 24.27
C ASP A 177 15.60 -13.81 23.79
N ARG A 178 14.38 -14.37 23.97
CA ARG A 178 13.12 -13.76 23.55
C ARG A 178 12.45 -12.94 24.65
N ILE A 179 12.50 -13.39 25.89
CA ILE A 179 11.73 -12.81 26.99
C ILE A 179 12.57 -11.83 27.83
N TRP A 180 13.89 -11.98 27.83
CA TRP A 180 14.80 -11.10 28.56
C TRP A 180 15.52 -10.11 27.63
N SER A 181 15.73 -8.90 28.13
CA SER A 181 16.40 -7.82 27.39
C SER A 181 17.91 -8.04 27.41
N ALA A 182 18.65 -7.50 26.44
CA ALA A 182 20.11 -7.72 26.35
C ALA A 182 20.93 -7.20 27.54
N GLY A 183 20.35 -6.32 28.38
CA GLY A 183 20.97 -5.86 29.63
C GLY A 183 20.64 -6.72 30.86
N GLU A 184 19.72 -7.68 30.74
CA GLU A 184 19.40 -8.64 31.79
C GLU A 184 20.27 -9.90 31.55
N PHE A 185 21.01 -10.36 32.57
CA PHE A 185 21.81 -11.60 32.49
C PHE A 185 21.26 -12.72 33.40
N PRO A 186 20.04 -13.23 33.18
CA PRO A 186 19.53 -14.35 33.96
C PRO A 186 20.21 -15.66 33.55
N GLN A 187 20.30 -16.58 34.50
CA GLN A 187 20.65 -17.96 34.23
C GLN A 187 19.42 -18.74 33.71
N GLU A 188 19.62 -19.87 33.03
CA GLU A 188 18.53 -20.71 32.50
C GLU A 188 17.52 -21.17 33.56
N GLU A 189 17.93 -21.22 34.83
CA GLU A 189 17.10 -21.54 35.98
C GLU A 189 15.98 -20.51 36.17
N ALA A 190 16.17 -19.25 35.78
CA ALA A 190 15.15 -18.21 35.85
C ALA A 190 13.93 -18.58 34.99
N VAL A 191 14.15 -19.13 33.79
CA VAL A 191 13.08 -19.64 32.92
C VAL A 191 12.27 -20.70 33.63
N THR A 192 12.95 -21.61 34.34
CA THR A 192 12.31 -22.71 35.08
C THR A 192 11.48 -22.19 36.25
N ALA A 193 11.97 -21.18 36.98
CA ALA A 193 11.23 -20.55 38.08
C ALA A 193 9.94 -19.87 37.59
N HIS A 194 10.00 -19.09 36.50
CA HIS A 194 8.82 -18.42 35.95
C HIS A 194 7.81 -19.40 35.35
N ILE A 195 8.24 -20.50 34.71
CA ILE A 195 7.32 -21.56 34.25
C ILE A 195 6.63 -22.24 35.43
N LYS A 196 7.34 -22.47 36.54
CA LYS A 196 6.75 -23.01 37.77
C LYS A 196 5.72 -22.05 38.37
N GLY A 197 6.02 -20.74 38.39
CA GLY A 197 5.09 -19.70 38.83
C GLY A 197 3.82 -19.64 37.98
N LEU A 198 3.98 -19.62 36.65
CA LEU A 198 2.87 -19.64 35.70
C LEU A 198 1.96 -20.85 35.91
N ARG A 199 2.51 -22.07 35.99
CA ARG A 199 1.74 -23.29 36.24
C ARG A 199 0.98 -23.24 37.57
N HIS A 200 1.61 -22.71 38.62
CA HIS A 200 0.96 -22.58 39.93
C HIS A 200 -0.26 -21.64 39.88
N LYS A 201 -0.12 -20.48 39.25
CA LYS A 201 -1.22 -19.52 39.09
C LYS A 201 -2.37 -20.06 38.24
N LEU A 202 -2.06 -20.75 37.14
CA LEU A 202 -3.05 -21.40 36.29
C LEU A 202 -3.82 -22.50 37.05
N LYS A 203 -3.11 -23.33 37.83
CA LYS A 203 -3.74 -24.34 38.71
C LYS A 203 -4.65 -23.71 39.77
N ALA A 204 -4.20 -22.62 40.39
CA ALA A 204 -5.00 -21.90 41.39
C ALA A 204 -6.30 -21.30 40.80
N ALA A 205 -6.31 -20.94 39.52
CA ALA A 205 -7.52 -20.49 38.82
C ALA A 205 -8.50 -21.63 38.45
N GLY A 206 -8.11 -22.90 38.65
CA GLY A 206 -8.94 -24.07 38.39
C GLY A 206 -8.55 -24.86 37.14
N MET A 207 -7.36 -24.63 36.58
CA MET A 207 -6.82 -25.45 35.50
C MET A 207 -6.30 -26.78 36.07
N THR A 208 -6.83 -27.90 35.58
CA THR A 208 -6.46 -29.25 36.05
C THR A 208 -5.27 -29.84 35.29
N VAL A 209 -4.96 -29.29 34.12
CA VAL A 209 -3.89 -29.75 33.23
C VAL A 209 -2.77 -28.71 33.16
N ASP A 210 -1.52 -29.15 33.19
CA ASP A 210 -0.38 -28.25 32.93
C ASP A 210 -0.35 -27.83 31.45
N LEU A 211 -0.74 -26.59 31.17
CA LEU A 211 -0.74 -25.94 29.84
C LEU A 211 0.60 -26.07 29.13
N VAL A 212 1.69 -25.75 29.84
CA VAL A 212 3.05 -25.84 29.33
C VAL A 212 3.62 -27.16 29.80
N GLU A 213 3.95 -28.07 28.88
CA GLU A 213 4.60 -29.34 29.19
C GLU A 213 6.13 -29.20 29.15
N THR A 214 6.81 -29.96 30.01
CA THR A 214 8.27 -30.07 29.98
C THR A 214 8.66 -31.25 29.08
N VAL A 215 9.39 -30.97 28.00
CA VAL A 215 9.98 -31.99 27.13
C VAL A 215 11.42 -32.22 27.61
N TYR A 216 11.64 -33.31 28.33
CA TYR A 216 12.94 -33.62 28.95
C TYR A 216 14.08 -33.57 27.93
N GLY A 217 15.16 -32.85 28.27
CA GLY A 217 16.33 -32.67 27.42
C GLY A 217 16.19 -31.63 26.28
N LEU A 218 14.96 -31.18 25.96
CA LEU A 218 14.72 -30.30 24.81
C LEU A 218 14.12 -28.94 25.19
N GLY A 219 13.36 -28.85 26.28
CA GLY A 219 12.80 -27.60 26.78
C GLY A 219 11.31 -27.68 27.08
N TYR A 220 10.53 -26.72 26.56
CA TYR A 220 9.12 -26.55 26.89
C TYR A 220 8.24 -26.40 25.66
N ARG A 221 6.99 -26.83 25.74
CA ARG A 221 6.01 -26.75 24.64
C ARG A 221 4.59 -26.55 25.18
N LEU A 222 3.69 -26.01 24.37
CA LEU A 222 2.24 -26.00 24.64
C LEU A 222 1.65 -27.40 24.50
N LYS A 223 0.96 -27.88 25.54
CA LYS A 223 0.30 -29.19 25.54
C LYS A 223 -0.88 -29.20 24.55
N SER A 224 -0.98 -30.27 23.74
CA SER A 224 -2.13 -30.48 22.85
C SER A 224 -3.38 -30.82 23.65
N LEU A 225 -4.52 -30.23 23.27
CA LEU A 225 -5.83 -30.66 23.76
C LEU A 225 -6.01 -32.16 23.44
N PRO A 226 -6.51 -32.98 24.38
CA PRO A 226 -6.95 -34.33 24.04
C PRO A 226 -8.02 -34.22 22.96
N GLU A 227 -7.84 -34.91 21.83
CA GLU A 227 -8.91 -35.08 20.86
C GLU A 227 -10.08 -35.78 21.58
N GLU A 228 -11.21 -35.08 21.75
CA GLU A 228 -12.47 -35.76 22.03
C GLU A 228 -12.78 -36.60 20.80
N ILE A 229 -12.61 -37.91 20.98
CA ILE A 229 -13.03 -38.95 20.06
C ILE A 229 -14.55 -38.80 19.87
N GLU A 230 -14.97 -38.27 18.73
CA GLU A 230 -16.06 -38.82 17.92
C GLU A 230 -16.15 -38.10 16.57
N SER A 231 -15.58 -38.73 15.54
CA SER A 231 -16.06 -38.59 14.17
C SER A 231 -15.85 -39.96 13.49
N PRO A 232 -16.87 -40.53 12.83
CA PRO A 232 -16.82 -41.92 12.38
C PRO A 232 -15.75 -42.11 11.30
N LYS A 233 -14.96 -43.17 11.47
CA LYS A 233 -14.08 -43.73 10.45
C LYS A 233 -14.82 -43.86 9.11
N VAL A 234 -14.29 -43.24 8.06
CA VAL A 234 -14.35 -43.82 6.72
C VAL A 234 -12.91 -43.96 6.23
N ALA A 235 -12.53 -45.20 5.99
CA ALA A 235 -11.22 -45.64 5.54
C ALA A 235 -10.90 -45.16 4.12
N PRO A 236 -9.61 -45.06 3.73
CA PRO A 236 -9.22 -44.76 2.37
C PRO A 236 -9.41 -46.02 1.51
N ALA A 237 -10.21 -45.92 0.45
CA ALA A 237 -10.29 -46.93 -0.60
C ALA A 237 -9.74 -46.35 -1.91
N THR A 238 -8.66 -46.96 -2.36
CA THR A 238 -7.99 -46.72 -3.63
C THR A 238 -8.71 -47.45 -4.77
N LEU A 239 -8.67 -46.84 -5.96
CA LEU A 239 -8.65 -47.44 -7.32
C LEU A 239 -9.95 -47.94 -7.99
N GLU A 240 -9.95 -47.63 -9.31
CA GLU A 240 -10.58 -48.32 -10.46
C GLU A 240 -11.88 -47.78 -11.10
N ILE A 241 -11.66 -47.06 -12.21
CA ILE A 241 -12.13 -47.36 -13.58
C ILE A 241 -13.51 -48.03 -13.70
N ALA A 242 -14.48 -47.30 -14.26
CA ALA A 242 -15.41 -47.84 -15.25
C ALA A 242 -16.02 -46.74 -16.12
N LYS A 243 -15.89 -46.94 -17.44
CA LYS A 243 -16.59 -46.22 -18.50
C LYS A 243 -18.09 -46.52 -18.45
N SER A 244 -18.90 -45.50 -18.69
CA SER A 244 -20.14 -45.67 -19.47
C SER A 244 -20.64 -44.30 -19.94
N GLN A 245 -20.51 -44.10 -21.24
CA GLN A 245 -21.24 -43.11 -22.03
C GLN A 245 -22.72 -43.51 -22.03
N GLU A 246 -23.63 -42.53 -21.99
CA GLU A 246 -24.67 -42.43 -23.01
C GLU A 246 -25.29 -41.02 -23.05
N ASN A 247 -25.26 -40.48 -24.27
CA ASN A 247 -25.89 -39.28 -24.78
C ASN A 247 -27.38 -39.15 -24.42
N VAL A 248 -27.82 -37.92 -24.11
CA VAL A 248 -29.05 -37.38 -24.70
C VAL A 248 -28.89 -35.87 -25.00
N SER A 249 -28.94 -35.57 -26.30
CA SER A 249 -29.32 -34.32 -27.00
C SER A 249 -28.59 -33.00 -26.70
N ALA A 250 -27.72 -32.64 -27.64
CA ALA A 250 -27.52 -31.27 -28.08
C ALA A 250 -28.76 -30.77 -28.83
N GLU A 251 -29.28 -29.60 -28.46
CA GLU A 251 -29.90 -28.58 -29.33
C GLU A 251 -30.61 -27.53 -28.47
N SER A 252 -29.84 -26.52 -28.02
CA SER A 252 -30.24 -25.11 -27.85
C SER A 252 -29.26 -24.45 -26.89
N ILE A 253 -28.31 -23.69 -27.42
CA ILE A 253 -27.74 -22.43 -26.89
C ILE A 253 -26.61 -22.10 -27.88
N ALA A 254 -27.02 -21.53 -29.01
CA ALA A 254 -26.19 -20.69 -29.83
C ALA A 254 -26.95 -19.36 -29.91
N GLN A 255 -26.52 -18.39 -29.08
CA GLN A 255 -26.70 -16.93 -29.21
C GLN A 255 -26.69 -16.28 -27.82
N SER A 256 -25.47 -16.04 -27.33
CA SER A 256 -25.15 -14.85 -26.53
C SER A 256 -23.83 -14.36 -27.09
N GLN A 257 -23.90 -13.47 -28.06
CA GLN A 257 -22.74 -12.84 -28.68
C GLN A 257 -21.98 -12.04 -27.61
N GLU A 258 -20.74 -12.44 -27.33
CA GLU A 258 -19.78 -11.59 -26.65
C GLU A 258 -19.50 -10.39 -27.57
N LEU A 259 -20.03 -9.23 -27.19
CA LEU A 259 -19.71 -7.93 -27.82
C LEU A 259 -18.19 -7.72 -27.78
N SER A 260 -17.61 -7.28 -28.89
CA SER A 260 -16.17 -7.12 -29.02
C SER A 260 -15.65 -5.97 -28.13
N ASN A 261 -14.39 -6.04 -27.72
CA ASN A 261 -13.73 -5.02 -26.91
C ASN A 261 -13.72 -3.62 -27.57
N ASP A 262 -13.90 -3.54 -28.89
CA ASP A 262 -13.94 -2.29 -29.65
C ASP A 262 -15.30 -1.57 -29.49
N GLU A 263 -16.40 -2.34 -29.39
CA GLU A 263 -17.74 -1.79 -29.12
C GLU A 263 -17.83 -1.24 -27.68
N ARG A 264 -17.18 -1.90 -26.71
CA ARG A 264 -17.08 -1.40 -25.32
C ARG A 264 -16.26 -0.11 -25.22
N ARG A 265 -15.17 0.02 -26.00
CA ARG A 265 -14.34 1.25 -26.06
C ARG A 265 -15.10 2.43 -26.68
N LEU A 266 -15.83 2.22 -27.77
CA LEU A 266 -16.68 3.24 -28.39
C LEU A 266 -17.82 3.68 -27.44
N GLN A 267 -18.35 2.76 -26.65
CA GLN A 267 -19.37 3.08 -25.63
C GLN A 267 -18.80 3.95 -24.50
N VAL A 268 -17.57 3.67 -24.02
CA VAL A 268 -16.88 4.51 -23.01
C VAL A 268 -16.54 5.90 -23.56
N LEU A 269 -16.06 6.01 -24.80
CA LEU A 269 -15.77 7.31 -25.43
C LEU A 269 -17.04 8.16 -25.66
N SER A 270 -18.17 7.51 -25.99
CA SER A 270 -19.46 8.19 -26.11
C SER A 270 -19.96 8.73 -24.76
N VAL A 271 -19.74 7.99 -23.67
CA VAL A 271 -20.10 8.39 -22.30
C VAL A 271 -19.24 9.56 -21.82
N VAL A 272 -17.94 9.57 -22.13
CA VAL A 272 -17.04 10.70 -21.80
C VAL A 272 -17.43 11.97 -22.57
N ALA A 273 -17.80 11.85 -23.85
CA ALA A 273 -18.32 12.96 -24.64
C ALA A 273 -19.68 13.47 -24.10
N GLU A 274 -20.56 12.57 -23.66
CA GLU A 274 -21.87 12.90 -23.08
C GLU A 274 -21.73 13.60 -21.71
N ILE A 275 -20.80 13.15 -20.86
CA ILE A 275 -20.48 13.78 -19.57
C ILE A 275 -19.92 15.19 -19.78
N ARG A 276 -19.01 15.36 -20.75
CA ARG A 276 -18.45 16.68 -21.09
C ARG A 276 -19.51 17.64 -21.65
N GLY A 277 -20.44 17.13 -22.45
CA GLY A 277 -21.61 17.89 -22.94
C GLY A 277 -22.57 18.31 -21.82
N LYS A 278 -22.88 17.41 -20.88
CA LYS A 278 -23.72 17.68 -19.70
C LYS A 278 -23.08 18.70 -18.75
N LEU A 279 -21.77 18.63 -18.53
CA LEU A 279 -21.02 19.61 -17.73
C LEU A 279 -20.96 20.99 -18.40
N ARG A 280 -20.82 21.04 -19.73
CA ARG A 280 -20.89 22.31 -20.49
C ARG A 280 -22.27 22.96 -20.35
N ALA A 281 -23.34 22.18 -20.47
CA ALA A 281 -24.71 22.67 -20.29
C ALA A 281 -24.93 23.19 -18.86
N ASN A 282 -24.49 22.44 -17.84
CA ASN A 282 -24.53 22.89 -16.44
C ASN A 282 -23.68 24.15 -16.21
N PHE A 283 -22.50 24.27 -16.79
CA PHE A 283 -21.66 25.46 -16.65
C PHE A 283 -22.34 26.69 -17.27
N ILE A 284 -22.87 26.59 -18.49
CA ILE A 284 -23.56 27.70 -19.18
C ILE A 284 -24.79 28.17 -18.38
N GLU A 285 -25.56 27.25 -17.79
CA GLU A 285 -26.72 27.59 -16.97
C GLU A 285 -26.32 28.32 -15.67
N LYS A 286 -25.17 27.95 -15.07
CA LYS A 286 -24.70 28.52 -13.79
C LYS A 286 -23.86 29.80 -13.93
N VAL A 287 -23.36 30.11 -15.13
CA VAL A 287 -22.69 31.38 -15.42
C VAL A 287 -23.59 32.59 -15.10
N GLY A 288 -24.90 32.47 -15.29
CA GLY A 288 -25.85 33.54 -14.96
C GLY A 288 -25.92 33.92 -13.47
N ILE A 289 -25.45 33.07 -12.56
CA ILE A 289 -25.33 33.42 -11.13
C ILE A 289 -24.17 34.41 -10.94
N PHE A 290 -23.05 34.16 -11.61
CA PHE A 290 -21.89 35.05 -11.55
C PHE A 290 -22.18 36.41 -12.22
N ASP A 291 -22.87 36.42 -13.35
CA ASP A 291 -23.23 37.67 -14.05
C ASP A 291 -24.14 38.56 -13.17
N ARG A 292 -25.11 37.96 -12.47
CA ARG A 292 -25.97 38.68 -11.50
C ARG A 292 -25.16 39.23 -10.32
N ALA A 293 -24.23 38.44 -9.78
CA ALA A 293 -23.38 38.86 -8.69
C ALA A 293 -22.44 40.00 -9.09
N ILE A 294 -21.86 39.96 -10.30
CA ILE A 294 -21.02 41.02 -10.86
C ILE A 294 -21.82 42.32 -11.03
N ALA A 295 -23.04 42.25 -11.57
CA ALA A 295 -23.90 43.43 -11.77
C ALA A 295 -24.30 44.11 -10.44
N GLN A 296 -24.63 43.34 -9.41
CA GLN A 296 -24.92 43.90 -8.08
C GLN A 296 -23.67 44.42 -7.37
N LEU A 297 -22.51 43.79 -7.61
CA LEU A 297 -21.23 44.26 -7.08
C LEU A 297 -20.84 45.62 -7.68
N GLN A 298 -21.02 45.82 -8.98
CA GLN A 298 -20.75 47.09 -9.67
C GLN A 298 -21.66 48.24 -9.20
N THR A 299 -22.87 47.93 -8.75
CA THR A 299 -23.83 48.92 -8.21
C THR A 299 -23.74 49.08 -6.69
N GLY A 300 -22.88 48.32 -6.01
CA GLY A 300 -22.72 48.34 -4.55
C GLY A 300 -23.90 47.75 -3.77
N THR A 301 -24.75 46.94 -4.41
CA THR A 301 -25.98 46.38 -3.84
C THR A 301 -25.91 44.86 -3.63
N LEU A 302 -24.71 44.26 -3.72
CA LEU A 302 -24.54 42.80 -3.64
C LEU A 302 -25.11 42.24 -2.34
N ASP A 303 -26.15 41.43 -2.49
CA ASP A 303 -26.77 40.72 -1.38
C ASP A 303 -25.88 39.57 -0.87
N ASN A 304 -25.93 39.33 0.44
CA ASN A 304 -25.14 38.30 1.10
C ASN A 304 -25.54 36.89 0.68
N GLU A 305 -26.82 36.65 0.37
CA GLU A 305 -27.29 35.35 -0.12
C GLU A 305 -26.72 35.05 -1.50
N LEU A 306 -26.81 36.02 -2.43
CA LEU A 306 -26.26 35.89 -3.78
C LEU A 306 -24.73 35.79 -3.78
N ARG A 307 -24.04 36.50 -2.88
CA ARG A 307 -22.58 36.37 -2.69
C ARG A 307 -22.19 34.96 -2.26
N LEU A 308 -22.89 34.40 -1.27
CA LEU A 308 -22.60 33.06 -0.76
C LEU A 308 -22.89 32.00 -1.84
N GLU A 309 -23.97 32.17 -2.60
CA GLU A 309 -24.31 31.30 -3.72
C GLU A 309 -23.22 31.33 -4.79
N ALA A 310 -22.77 32.51 -5.22
CA ALA A 310 -21.68 32.65 -6.19
C ALA A 310 -20.36 32.05 -5.67
N GLN A 311 -20.03 32.23 -4.39
CA GLN A 311 -18.86 31.63 -3.76
C GLN A 311 -18.92 30.10 -3.78
N GLN A 312 -20.06 29.52 -3.42
CA GLN A 312 -20.27 28.07 -3.43
C GLN A 312 -20.22 27.49 -4.85
N GLN A 313 -20.74 28.20 -5.86
CA GLN A 313 -20.62 27.77 -7.25
C GLN A 313 -19.16 27.80 -7.73
N ALA A 314 -18.38 28.80 -7.34
CA ALA A 314 -16.95 28.84 -7.64
C ALA A 314 -16.20 27.66 -6.97
N HIS A 315 -16.51 27.36 -5.70
CA HIS A 315 -15.96 26.21 -4.98
C HIS A 315 -16.27 24.87 -5.67
N LYS A 316 -17.52 24.69 -6.13
CA LYS A 316 -17.92 23.50 -6.92
C LYS A 316 -17.16 23.38 -8.24
N LEU A 317 -16.84 24.50 -8.88
CA LEU A 317 -16.02 24.53 -10.10
C LEU A 317 -14.55 24.19 -9.82
N VAL A 318 -14.00 24.58 -8.67
CA VAL A 318 -12.64 24.17 -8.26
C VAL A 318 -12.53 22.66 -8.18
N GLY A 319 -13.49 22.02 -7.51
CA GLY A 319 -13.54 20.56 -7.38
C GLY A 319 -13.74 19.88 -8.73
N SER A 320 -14.81 20.21 -9.44
CA SER A 320 -15.16 19.56 -10.71
C SER A 320 -14.09 19.71 -11.80
N LEU A 321 -13.46 20.87 -11.94
CA LEU A 321 -12.39 21.08 -12.93
C LEU A 321 -11.06 20.43 -12.55
N GLY A 322 -10.79 20.30 -11.25
CA GLY A 322 -9.62 19.58 -10.74
C GLY A 322 -9.72 18.09 -11.04
N THR A 323 -10.90 17.49 -10.83
CA THR A 323 -11.16 16.06 -11.06
C THR A 323 -11.16 15.67 -12.55
N LEU A 324 -11.40 16.61 -13.46
CA LEU A 324 -11.48 16.36 -14.91
C LEU A 324 -10.16 16.59 -15.66
N GLY A 325 -9.04 16.76 -14.94
CA GLY A 325 -7.74 16.98 -15.57
C GLY A 325 -7.62 18.35 -16.25
N LEU A 326 -8.38 19.35 -15.79
CA LEU A 326 -8.29 20.74 -16.24
C LEU A 326 -7.66 21.61 -15.14
N PRO A 327 -6.37 21.42 -14.81
CA PRO A 327 -5.72 22.09 -13.69
C PRO A 327 -5.77 23.63 -13.82
N LYS A 328 -5.60 24.14 -15.05
CA LYS A 328 -5.75 25.57 -15.36
C LYS A 328 -7.17 26.08 -15.12
N GLY A 329 -8.20 25.26 -15.35
CA GLY A 329 -9.60 25.63 -15.06
C GLY A 329 -9.88 25.66 -13.55
N SER A 330 -9.37 24.68 -12.81
CA SER A 330 -9.49 24.62 -11.34
C SER A 330 -8.81 25.82 -10.66
N GLU A 331 -7.61 26.20 -11.12
CA GLU A 331 -6.91 27.39 -10.63
C GLU A 331 -7.70 28.68 -10.84
N VAL A 332 -8.34 28.83 -12.00
CA VAL A 332 -9.14 30.00 -12.36
C VAL A 332 -10.41 30.06 -11.51
N ALA A 333 -11.10 28.93 -11.34
CA ALA A 333 -12.25 28.83 -10.44
C ALA A 333 -11.89 29.19 -8.98
N ARG A 334 -10.69 28.81 -8.52
CA ARG A 334 -10.20 29.09 -7.16
C ARG A 334 -9.93 30.58 -6.95
N LYS A 335 -9.44 31.26 -7.98
CA LYS A 335 -9.29 32.73 -7.96
C LYS A 335 -10.65 33.42 -7.87
N ILE A 336 -11.65 32.96 -8.62
CA ILE A 336 -13.02 33.48 -8.53
C ILE A 336 -13.59 33.26 -7.10
N GLU A 337 -13.42 32.07 -6.53
CA GLU A 337 -13.87 31.76 -5.16
C GLU A 337 -13.25 32.69 -4.11
N GLN A 338 -11.94 32.95 -4.22
CA GLN A 338 -11.23 33.84 -3.30
C GLN A 338 -11.70 35.30 -3.38
N LEU A 339 -12.11 35.76 -4.57
CA LEU A 339 -12.64 37.11 -4.77
C LEU A 339 -14.02 37.29 -4.13
N PHE A 340 -14.83 36.23 -4.04
CA PHE A 340 -16.13 36.26 -3.35
C PHE A 340 -16.08 36.20 -1.82
N LYS A 341 -14.89 36.03 -1.21
CA LYS A 341 -14.72 36.11 0.26
C LYS A 341 -14.94 37.53 0.76
N THR A 342 -15.55 37.67 1.94
CA THR A 342 -15.95 38.95 2.56
C THR A 342 -14.81 39.98 2.65
N GLU A 343 -13.58 39.51 2.84
CA GLU A 343 -12.37 40.35 2.95
C GLU A 343 -11.90 40.91 1.59
N ASN A 344 -12.28 40.28 0.49
CA ASN A 344 -11.80 40.60 -0.85
C ASN A 344 -12.86 41.26 -1.73
N ILE A 345 -14.14 40.89 -1.53
CA ILE A 345 -15.24 41.25 -2.44
C ILE A 345 -15.45 42.77 -2.58
N TRP A 346 -15.12 43.55 -1.54
CA TRP A 346 -15.28 45.01 -1.53
C TRP A 346 -14.03 45.79 -1.98
N LYS A 347 -12.98 45.12 -2.46
CA LYS A 347 -11.79 45.79 -3.00
C LYS A 347 -12.11 46.45 -4.35
N PRO A 348 -11.57 47.65 -4.65
CA PRO A 348 -11.77 48.27 -5.95
C PRO A 348 -11.19 47.40 -7.08
N GLY A 349 -11.93 47.23 -8.17
CA GLY A 349 -11.54 46.40 -9.32
C GLY A 349 -11.89 44.91 -9.23
N THR A 350 -12.52 44.45 -8.13
CA THR A 350 -12.87 43.03 -7.94
C THR A 350 -13.87 42.52 -8.99
N ALA A 351 -14.85 43.34 -9.37
CA ALA A 351 -15.84 42.96 -10.38
C ALA A 351 -15.21 42.67 -11.75
N GLU A 352 -14.26 43.51 -12.19
CA GLU A 352 -13.55 43.36 -13.46
C GLU A 352 -12.67 42.10 -13.47
N GLN A 353 -12.03 41.77 -12.33
CA GLN A 353 -11.20 40.56 -12.19
C GLN A 353 -12.03 39.27 -12.26
N ILE A 354 -13.21 39.24 -11.63
CA ILE A 354 -14.11 38.09 -11.69
C ILE A 354 -14.57 37.86 -13.14
N GLU A 355 -14.90 38.93 -13.86
CA GLU A 355 -15.33 38.88 -15.26
C GLU A 355 -14.21 38.33 -16.18
N GLU A 356 -12.97 38.78 -16.00
CA GLU A 356 -11.80 38.27 -16.73
C GLU A 356 -11.58 36.77 -16.51
N PHE A 357 -11.65 36.31 -15.26
CA PHE A 357 -11.48 34.89 -14.94
C PHE A 357 -12.62 34.02 -15.48
N LEU A 358 -13.86 34.50 -15.49
CA LEU A 358 -14.98 33.77 -16.11
C LEU A 358 -14.81 33.62 -17.63
N HIS A 359 -14.26 34.63 -18.28
CA HIS A 359 -13.96 34.56 -19.72
C HIS A 359 -12.87 33.52 -20.01
N LEU A 360 -11.80 33.48 -19.21
CA LEU A 360 -10.75 32.46 -19.33
C LEU A 360 -11.30 31.04 -19.11
N LEU A 361 -12.21 30.89 -18.16
CA LEU A 361 -12.86 29.60 -17.86
C LEU A 361 -13.71 29.10 -19.05
N LYS A 362 -14.47 29.99 -19.71
CA LYS A 362 -15.24 29.68 -20.93
C LYS A 362 -14.33 29.17 -22.06
N GLN A 363 -13.18 29.81 -22.28
CA GLN A 363 -12.23 29.38 -23.32
C GLN A 363 -11.64 27.99 -23.09
N ILE A 364 -11.44 27.59 -21.83
CA ILE A 364 -10.92 26.26 -21.48
C ILE A 364 -11.93 25.17 -21.85
N PHE A 365 -13.23 25.45 -21.76
CA PHE A 365 -14.29 24.51 -22.12
C PHE A 365 -14.46 24.31 -23.64
N ASP A 366 -14.10 25.30 -24.46
CA ASP A 366 -14.37 25.30 -25.92
C ASP A 366 -13.28 24.60 -26.77
N ARG A 367 -12.23 24.02 -26.18
CA ARG A 367 -11.19 23.27 -26.93
C ARG A 367 -11.66 21.85 -27.34
N PRO A 368 -11.63 21.49 -28.64
CA PRO A 368 -11.98 20.13 -29.08
C PRO A 368 -10.93 19.08 -28.69
N PRO A 369 -11.30 17.79 -28.52
CA PRO A 369 -10.35 16.70 -28.31
C PRO A 369 -9.62 16.36 -29.61
N GLU A 370 -8.31 16.14 -29.56
CA GLU A 370 -7.53 15.63 -30.70
C GLU A 370 -7.73 14.11 -30.84
N PRO A 371 -7.84 13.56 -32.07
CA PRO A 371 -8.01 12.14 -32.31
C PRO A 371 -6.64 11.44 -32.43
N GLU A 372 -6.39 10.41 -31.62
CA GLU A 372 -5.28 9.48 -31.83
C GLU A 372 -5.77 8.22 -32.55
N ASN A 373 -5.08 7.90 -33.65
CA ASN A 373 -5.39 6.87 -34.64
C ASN A 373 -5.22 5.43 -34.12
N GLU A 374 -6.11 4.56 -34.59
CA GLU A 374 -6.07 3.09 -34.47
C GLU A 374 -4.91 2.45 -35.27
N LEU A 375 -4.40 1.31 -34.79
CA LEU A 375 -4.07 0.14 -35.63
C LEU A 375 -3.95 -1.14 -34.79
N VAL A 376 -4.78 -2.11 -35.17
CA VAL A 376 -4.84 -3.51 -34.69
C VAL A 376 -3.89 -4.37 -35.51
N ALA A 377 -3.16 -5.31 -34.88
CA ALA A 377 -2.83 -6.62 -35.46
C ALA A 377 -2.29 -7.60 -34.39
N ALA A 378 -2.81 -8.83 -34.40
CA ALA A 378 -2.38 -9.95 -33.57
C ALA A 378 -1.46 -10.89 -34.37
N VAL A 379 -0.31 -11.32 -33.84
CA VAL A 379 0.36 -12.62 -34.14
C VAL A 379 1.30 -13.01 -32.99
N SER A 380 1.29 -14.30 -32.64
CA SER A 380 2.30 -14.97 -31.80
C SER A 380 3.71 -14.91 -32.43
N GLU A 381 4.55 -13.98 -32.00
CA GLU A 381 5.99 -13.93 -32.30
C GLU A 381 6.82 -13.72 -31.02
N LYS A 382 8.12 -14.04 -31.09
CA LYS A 382 9.05 -13.85 -29.97
C LYS A 382 9.03 -12.39 -29.51
N ARG A 383 9.10 -12.14 -28.19
CA ARG A 383 9.05 -10.78 -27.64
C ARG A 383 10.27 -9.98 -28.11
N ARG A 384 10.07 -8.90 -28.86
CA ARG A 384 11.14 -8.10 -29.47
C ARG A 384 11.64 -7.04 -28.48
N ILE A 385 12.93 -7.09 -28.16
CA ILE A 385 13.62 -6.10 -27.34
C ILE A 385 14.53 -5.28 -28.24
N LEU A 386 14.41 -3.96 -28.19
CA LEU A 386 15.32 -3.04 -28.86
C LEU A 386 16.37 -2.53 -27.86
N ILE A 387 17.64 -2.81 -28.12
CA ILE A 387 18.77 -2.24 -27.38
C ILE A 387 19.26 -1.01 -28.13
N VAL A 388 19.35 0.13 -27.43
CA VAL A 388 19.87 1.39 -27.95
C VAL A 388 21.18 1.70 -27.22
N ASP A 389 22.28 1.23 -27.79
CA ASP A 389 23.61 1.27 -27.19
C ASP A 389 24.67 1.34 -28.29
N ASP A 390 25.68 2.20 -28.14
CA ASP A 390 26.78 2.32 -29.09
C ASP A 390 27.91 1.31 -28.83
N ASP A 391 27.89 0.63 -27.67
CA ASP A 391 28.78 -0.48 -27.36
C ASP A 391 28.31 -1.77 -28.05
N THR A 392 28.87 -1.98 -29.25
CA THR A 392 28.64 -3.19 -30.06
C THR A 392 29.05 -4.49 -29.35
N LEU A 393 30.08 -4.49 -28.50
CA LEU A 393 30.55 -5.71 -27.81
C LEU A 393 29.56 -6.14 -26.72
N GLN A 394 29.01 -5.18 -25.99
CA GLN A 394 28.02 -5.45 -24.95
C GLN A 394 26.67 -5.87 -25.55
N SER A 395 26.26 -5.21 -26.62
CA SER A 395 25.05 -5.54 -27.37
C SER A 395 25.10 -6.96 -27.97
N ASP A 396 26.24 -7.37 -28.53
CA ASP A 396 26.44 -8.72 -29.05
C ASP A 396 26.42 -9.81 -27.96
N ARG A 397 26.91 -9.49 -26.75
CA ARG A 397 26.82 -10.40 -25.59
C ARG A 397 25.37 -10.58 -25.12
N LEU A 398 24.59 -9.50 -25.07
CA LEU A 398 23.15 -9.57 -24.74
C LEU A 398 22.38 -10.36 -25.82
N LYS A 399 22.67 -10.11 -27.10
CA LYS A 399 22.09 -10.86 -28.23
C LYS A 399 22.41 -12.35 -28.16
N SER A 400 23.64 -12.70 -27.81
CA SER A 400 24.06 -14.09 -27.60
C SER A 400 23.35 -14.73 -26.40
N ALA A 401 23.20 -14.01 -25.29
CA ALA A 401 22.51 -14.49 -24.08
C ALA A 401 20.99 -14.65 -24.24
N ALA A 402 20.37 -13.93 -25.18
CA ALA A 402 18.94 -14.06 -25.50
C ALA A 402 18.63 -15.26 -26.41
N SER A 403 19.65 -15.89 -27.00
CA SER A 403 19.49 -17.07 -27.85
C SER A 403 18.97 -18.25 -27.03
N GLY A 404 17.65 -18.49 -27.11
CA GLY A 404 16.94 -19.53 -26.35
C GLY A 404 15.99 -19.02 -25.26
N SER A 405 15.92 -17.69 -25.05
CA SER A 405 15.19 -17.06 -23.94
C SER A 405 13.82 -16.48 -24.32
N GLY A 406 13.29 -16.83 -25.50
CA GLY A 406 12.00 -16.33 -26.00
C GLY A 406 11.99 -14.88 -26.47
N PHE A 407 13.14 -14.19 -26.41
CA PHE A 407 13.32 -12.81 -26.86
C PHE A 407 13.99 -12.75 -28.23
N GLU A 408 13.61 -11.75 -29.03
CA GLU A 408 14.29 -11.34 -30.24
C GLU A 408 14.97 -9.99 -29.99
N ILE A 409 16.31 -9.95 -30.08
CA ILE A 409 17.07 -8.73 -29.81
C ILE A 409 17.45 -8.03 -31.11
N GLU A 410 17.01 -6.78 -31.22
CA GLU A 410 17.46 -5.82 -32.21
C GLU A 410 18.36 -4.77 -31.56
N VAL A 411 19.40 -4.32 -32.26
CA VAL A 411 20.39 -3.36 -31.73
C VAL A 411 20.42 -2.13 -32.62
N ALA A 412 20.25 -0.97 -32.00
CA ALA A 412 20.36 0.35 -32.60
C ALA A 412 21.55 1.08 -31.96
N THR A 413 22.55 1.44 -32.79
CA THR A 413 23.78 2.10 -32.31
C THR A 413 23.67 3.63 -32.23
N SER A 414 22.48 4.18 -32.46
CA SER A 414 22.19 5.62 -32.40
C SER A 414 20.71 5.90 -32.21
N GLY A 415 20.36 7.07 -31.66
CA GLY A 415 18.97 7.52 -31.55
C GLY A 415 18.23 7.54 -32.90
N GLN A 416 18.89 7.94 -33.98
CA GLN A 416 18.30 7.90 -35.33
C GLN A 416 17.98 6.46 -35.80
N SER A 417 18.89 5.51 -35.58
CA SER A 417 18.64 4.10 -35.90
C SER A 417 17.52 3.51 -35.04
N ALA A 418 17.45 3.90 -33.76
CA ALA A 418 16.38 3.50 -32.85
C ALA A 418 15.01 4.03 -33.33
N ARG A 419 14.92 5.31 -33.73
CA ARG A 419 13.68 5.89 -34.29
C ARG A 419 13.22 5.13 -35.53
N SER A 420 14.14 4.77 -36.43
CA SER A 420 13.81 3.96 -37.61
C SER A 420 13.33 2.56 -37.23
N ALA A 421 14.00 1.90 -36.29
CA ALA A 421 13.64 0.56 -35.82
C ALA A 421 12.26 0.52 -35.17
N ILE A 422 11.94 1.50 -34.33
CA ILE A 422 10.64 1.65 -33.66
C ILE A 422 9.53 1.96 -34.68
N SER A 423 9.83 2.78 -35.69
CA SER A 423 8.86 3.16 -36.72
C SER A 423 8.53 2.01 -37.68
N GLN A 424 9.50 1.13 -37.95
CA GLN A 424 9.29 -0.04 -38.80
C GLN A 424 8.48 -1.12 -38.06
N GLN A 425 8.84 -1.40 -36.82
CA GLN A 425 8.13 -2.34 -35.95
C GLN A 425 8.28 -1.88 -34.50
N PRO A 426 7.22 -1.74 -33.71
CA PRO A 426 7.37 -1.38 -32.30
C PRO A 426 7.95 -2.56 -31.50
N PRO A 427 8.99 -2.36 -30.67
CA PRO A 427 9.47 -3.39 -29.76
C PRO A 427 8.55 -3.51 -28.52
N ASP A 428 8.57 -4.68 -27.87
CA ASP A 428 7.88 -4.94 -26.59
C ASP A 428 8.58 -4.25 -25.41
N ALA A 429 9.90 -4.04 -25.48
CA ALA A 429 10.67 -3.28 -24.51
C ALA A 429 11.88 -2.61 -25.15
N ILE A 430 12.34 -1.52 -24.54
CA ILE A 430 13.56 -0.80 -24.96
C ILE A 430 14.57 -0.80 -23.82
N LEU A 431 15.81 -1.17 -24.13
CA LEU A 431 16.96 -1.03 -23.25
C LEU A 431 17.83 0.13 -23.75
N LEU A 432 17.86 1.25 -23.02
CA LEU A 432 18.43 2.51 -23.49
C LEU A 432 19.68 2.91 -22.71
N ASP A 433 20.82 3.09 -23.37
CA ASP A 433 21.96 3.79 -22.78
C ASP A 433 21.76 5.31 -22.80
N LEU A 434 22.24 5.97 -21.75
CA LEU A 434 22.20 7.42 -21.60
C LEU A 434 23.38 8.10 -22.30
N THR A 435 24.50 7.38 -22.46
CA THR A 435 25.74 7.92 -23.02
C THR A 435 25.97 7.45 -24.44
N PHE A 436 25.65 8.28 -25.42
CA PHE A 436 26.05 8.05 -26.81
C PHE A 436 27.40 8.71 -27.09
N SER A 437 28.45 7.91 -27.32
CA SER A 437 29.84 8.38 -27.44
C SER A 437 30.12 9.14 -28.75
N ARG A 438 29.19 9.17 -29.70
CA ARG A 438 29.47 9.63 -31.09
C ARG A 438 28.61 10.77 -31.63
N ILE A 439 27.58 11.27 -30.94
CA ILE A 439 26.77 12.44 -31.38
C ILE A 439 26.27 13.22 -30.14
N GLN A 440 26.08 14.54 -30.26
CA GLN A 440 25.50 15.45 -29.25
C GLN A 440 24.06 15.11 -28.78
N GLU A 441 23.50 13.94 -29.09
CA GLU A 441 22.21 13.51 -28.54
C GLU A 441 22.43 12.91 -27.15
N ASN A 442 21.72 13.43 -26.15
CA ASN A 442 21.67 12.88 -24.79
C ASN A 442 20.56 11.81 -24.73
N GLY A 443 20.85 10.62 -24.21
CA GLY A 443 19.83 9.56 -24.08
C GLY A 443 18.62 9.95 -23.23
N ILE A 444 18.78 10.94 -22.35
CA ILE A 444 17.66 11.55 -21.61
C ILE A 444 16.70 12.29 -22.55
N THR A 445 17.22 13.07 -23.51
CA THR A 445 16.39 13.77 -24.50
C THR A 445 15.64 12.78 -25.37
N PHE A 446 16.32 11.71 -25.78
CA PHE A 446 15.71 10.63 -26.56
C PHE A 446 14.60 9.93 -25.76
N LEU A 447 14.80 9.68 -24.45
CA LEU A 447 13.77 9.14 -23.57
C LEU A 447 12.55 10.08 -23.52
N ALA A 448 12.74 11.38 -23.32
CA ALA A 448 11.63 12.34 -23.25
C ALA A 448 10.79 12.35 -24.54
N GLU A 449 11.45 12.33 -25.70
CA GLU A 449 10.78 12.20 -27.00
C GLU A 449 10.00 10.89 -27.12
N LEU A 450 10.64 9.78 -26.75
CA LEU A 450 10.05 8.45 -26.87
C LEU A 450 8.84 8.27 -25.96
N ARG A 451 8.88 8.82 -24.75
CA ARG A 451 7.77 8.78 -23.80
C ARG A 451 6.59 9.65 -24.24
N THR A 452 6.86 10.70 -25.01
CA THR A 452 5.81 11.52 -25.66
C THR A 452 5.19 10.79 -26.85
N ALA A 453 6.01 10.11 -27.66
CA ALA A 453 5.54 9.46 -28.89
C ALA A 453 4.95 8.05 -28.70
N LYS A 454 5.44 7.29 -27.72
CA LYS A 454 5.11 5.87 -27.47
C LYS A 454 5.17 5.53 -25.96
N PRO A 455 4.19 6.00 -25.16
CA PRO A 455 4.19 5.80 -23.70
C PRO A 455 4.00 4.34 -23.25
N ASP A 456 3.44 3.48 -24.12
CA ASP A 456 3.11 2.10 -23.76
C ASP A 456 4.31 1.15 -23.82
N ILE A 457 5.41 1.55 -24.45
CA ILE A 457 6.61 0.72 -24.54
C ILE A 457 7.44 0.92 -23.26
N PRO A 458 7.66 -0.11 -22.43
CA PRO A 458 8.52 -0.01 -21.26
C PRO A 458 9.96 0.27 -21.68
N VAL A 459 10.57 1.28 -21.05
CA VAL A 459 11.95 1.69 -21.33
C VAL A 459 12.78 1.50 -20.08
N MET A 460 13.73 0.57 -20.11
CA MET A 460 14.72 0.45 -19.05
C MET A 460 16.01 1.16 -19.44
N ILE A 461 16.57 1.90 -18.49
CA ILE A 461 17.87 2.51 -18.65
C ILE A 461 18.97 1.48 -18.41
N PHE A 462 19.97 1.50 -19.26
CA PHE A 462 21.12 0.63 -19.21
C PHE A 462 22.40 1.42 -19.39
N SER A 463 22.96 1.91 -18.28
CA SER A 463 24.09 2.83 -18.31
C SER A 463 25.28 2.33 -17.48
N GLY A 464 26.48 2.76 -17.89
CA GLY A 464 27.71 2.61 -17.11
C GLY A 464 27.92 3.74 -16.10
N ASN A 465 27.12 4.81 -16.17
CA ASN A 465 27.10 5.87 -15.16
C ASN A 465 26.13 5.50 -14.02
N ASN A 466 26.51 5.80 -12.79
CA ASN A 466 25.69 5.52 -11.60
C ASN A 466 25.34 6.78 -10.80
N GLN A 467 25.35 7.94 -11.45
CA GLN A 467 25.01 9.21 -10.82
C GLN A 467 23.52 9.28 -10.45
N LEU A 468 23.24 9.78 -9.25
CA LEU A 468 21.89 9.92 -8.72
C LEU A 468 21.05 10.93 -9.52
N SER A 469 21.67 11.99 -10.05
CA SER A 469 21.03 12.99 -10.90
C SER A 469 20.35 12.35 -12.11
N ASP A 470 21.08 11.48 -12.80
CA ASP A 470 20.63 10.84 -14.03
C ASP A 470 19.49 9.86 -13.73
N ARG A 471 19.59 9.12 -12.61
CA ARG A 471 18.54 8.21 -12.12
C ARG A 471 17.23 8.93 -11.79
N ILE A 472 17.31 10.11 -11.19
CA ILE A 472 16.12 10.93 -10.88
C ILE A 472 15.50 11.47 -12.18
N GLU A 473 16.33 11.95 -13.11
CA GLU A 473 15.87 12.55 -14.35
C GLU A 473 15.16 11.54 -15.26
N VAL A 474 15.73 10.34 -15.43
CA VAL A 474 15.11 9.28 -16.24
C VAL A 474 13.86 8.68 -15.58
N ALA A 475 13.80 8.63 -14.24
CA ALA A 475 12.60 8.22 -13.51
C ALA A 475 11.45 9.21 -13.70
N ARG A 476 11.73 10.53 -13.67
CA ARG A 476 10.73 11.58 -13.95
C ARG A 476 10.15 11.49 -15.36
N LEU A 477 10.94 11.01 -16.32
CA LEU A 477 10.50 10.79 -17.70
C LEU A 477 9.72 9.48 -17.87
N GLY A 478 9.64 8.63 -16.83
CA GLY A 478 8.85 7.40 -16.85
C GLY A 478 9.62 6.17 -17.34
N ALA A 479 10.93 6.09 -17.10
CA ALA A 479 11.67 4.85 -17.29
C ALA A 479 11.19 3.75 -16.32
N SER A 480 11.05 2.53 -16.83
CA SER A 480 10.53 1.35 -16.10
C SER A 480 11.58 0.66 -15.22
N GLY A 481 12.84 1.09 -15.30
CA GLY A 481 13.94 0.52 -14.51
C GLY A 481 15.29 1.13 -14.86
N PHE A 482 16.28 0.94 -13.98
CA PHE A 482 17.67 1.38 -14.22
C PHE A 482 18.63 0.23 -13.89
N LEU A 483 19.33 -0.24 -14.92
CA LEU A 483 20.30 -1.30 -14.86
C LEU A 483 21.71 -0.75 -15.10
N HIS A 484 22.67 -1.27 -14.33
CA HIS A 484 24.06 -0.94 -14.53
C HIS A 484 24.71 -1.91 -15.53
N LYS A 485 25.57 -1.39 -16.41
CA LYS A 485 26.30 -2.18 -17.43
C LYS A 485 27.20 -3.29 -16.86
N SER A 486 27.47 -3.31 -15.55
CA SER A 486 28.24 -4.38 -14.88
C SER A 486 27.43 -5.65 -14.55
N ILE A 487 26.11 -5.64 -14.73
CA ILE A 487 25.24 -6.79 -14.44
C ILE A 487 25.42 -7.88 -15.52
N PRO A 488 25.42 -9.18 -15.17
CA PRO A 488 25.47 -10.25 -16.17
C PRO A 488 24.29 -10.19 -17.17
N PRO A 489 24.51 -10.49 -18.47
CA PRO A 489 23.46 -10.46 -19.50
C PRO A 489 22.20 -11.28 -19.18
N ALA A 490 22.33 -12.41 -18.48
CA ALA A 490 21.20 -13.24 -18.09
C ALA A 490 20.28 -12.54 -17.07
N ASP A 491 20.86 -11.80 -16.13
CA ASP A 491 20.12 -11.06 -15.11
C ASP A 491 19.46 -9.80 -15.69
N ILE A 492 20.11 -9.18 -16.68
CA ILE A 492 19.51 -8.08 -17.48
C ILE A 492 18.25 -8.58 -18.19
N LEU A 493 18.34 -9.72 -18.88
CA LEU A 493 17.18 -10.31 -19.57
C LEU A 493 16.08 -10.75 -18.61
N LYS A 494 16.45 -11.22 -17.41
CA LYS A 494 15.48 -11.53 -16.35
C LYS A 494 14.77 -10.27 -15.82
N ALA A 495 15.49 -9.16 -15.68
CA ALA A 495 14.89 -7.88 -15.30
C ALA A 495 13.95 -7.35 -16.40
N VAL A 496 14.35 -7.44 -17.67
CA VAL A 496 13.46 -7.12 -18.80
C VAL A 496 12.21 -8.02 -18.78
N ALA A 497 12.39 -9.33 -18.57
CA ALA A 497 11.27 -10.27 -18.47
C ALA A 497 10.33 -9.92 -17.31
N GLN A 498 10.86 -9.53 -16.15
CA GLN A 498 10.05 -9.09 -15.01
C GLN A 498 9.22 -7.84 -15.32
N VAL A 499 9.80 -6.85 -16.00
CA VAL A 499 9.06 -5.65 -16.43
C VAL A 499 7.97 -6.01 -17.44
N LEU A 500 8.27 -6.94 -18.37
CA LEU A 500 7.33 -7.46 -19.36
C LEU A 500 6.28 -8.43 -18.78
N ASP A 501 6.54 -9.05 -17.65
CA ASP A 501 5.62 -9.96 -16.95
C ASP A 501 4.81 -9.20 -15.87
N GLN A 502 5.30 -8.05 -15.39
CA GLN A 502 4.57 -7.14 -14.49
C GLN A 502 3.37 -6.47 -15.18
N THR A 503 3.38 -6.35 -16.51
CA THR A 503 2.20 -6.01 -17.31
C THR A 503 1.19 -7.17 -17.43
N GLY A 504 1.42 -8.30 -16.77
CA GLY A 504 0.53 -9.47 -16.73
C GLY A 504 0.21 -10.04 -15.34
N ALA A 505 0.55 -9.37 -14.23
CA ALA A 505 0.18 -9.82 -12.89
C ALA A 505 -1.25 -9.37 -12.54
N ALA A 506 -2.11 -10.31 -12.11
CA ALA A 506 -3.52 -10.10 -11.77
C ALA A 506 -3.75 -8.79 -10.97
N GLU A 507 -4.59 -7.91 -11.50
CA GLU A 507 -4.95 -6.62 -10.92
C GLU A 507 -5.45 -6.80 -9.47
N ALA A 508 -4.75 -6.22 -8.50
CA ALA A 508 -5.16 -6.30 -7.09
C ALA A 508 -6.49 -5.57 -6.88
N LYS A 509 -7.40 -6.19 -6.15
CA LYS A 509 -8.76 -5.66 -5.93
C LYS A 509 -8.81 -4.79 -4.69
N VAL A 510 -9.28 -3.56 -4.81
CA VAL A 510 -9.46 -2.63 -3.69
C VAL A 510 -10.93 -2.28 -3.59
N MET A 511 -11.51 -2.43 -2.40
CA MET A 511 -12.85 -1.96 -2.10
C MET A 511 -12.77 -0.67 -1.29
N VAL A 512 -13.52 0.36 -1.69
CA VAL A 512 -13.58 1.66 -1.02
C VAL A 512 -15.02 1.92 -0.59
N VAL A 513 -15.22 2.25 0.68
CA VAL A 513 -16.53 2.54 1.28
C VAL A 513 -16.49 3.92 1.90
N ASP A 514 -17.29 4.83 1.37
CA ASP A 514 -17.35 6.24 1.78
C ASP A 514 -18.70 6.80 1.29
N ASP A 515 -19.40 7.61 2.08
CA ASP A 515 -20.69 8.18 1.68
C ASP A 515 -20.55 9.35 0.69
N ASP A 516 -19.35 9.90 0.53
CA ASP A 516 -19.03 10.90 -0.49
C ASP A 516 -18.75 10.27 -1.86
N VAL A 517 -19.76 10.30 -2.72
CA VAL A 517 -19.70 9.85 -4.12
C VAL A 517 -18.57 10.53 -4.91
N HIS A 518 -18.18 11.76 -4.57
CA HIS A 518 -17.11 12.46 -5.27
C HIS A 518 -15.73 11.93 -4.86
N LEU A 519 -15.55 11.64 -3.57
CA LEU A 519 -14.33 11.02 -3.06
C LEU A 519 -14.16 9.61 -3.63
N LEU A 520 -15.24 8.83 -3.70
CA LEU A 520 -15.23 7.53 -4.38
C LEU A 520 -14.79 7.63 -5.85
N ALA A 521 -15.33 8.60 -6.59
CA ALA A 521 -14.94 8.82 -7.98
C ALA A 521 -13.46 9.24 -8.12
N ALA A 522 -12.98 10.12 -7.23
CA ALA A 522 -11.59 10.55 -7.21
C ALA A 522 -10.64 9.40 -6.89
N LEU A 523 -10.95 8.58 -5.87
CA LEU A 523 -10.14 7.41 -5.51
C LEU A 523 -10.08 6.40 -6.64
N ARG A 524 -11.16 6.22 -7.40
CA ARG A 524 -11.15 5.37 -8.60
C ARG A 524 -10.15 5.88 -9.64
N ILE A 525 -10.13 7.18 -9.92
CA ILE A 525 -9.19 7.79 -10.89
C ILE A 525 -7.75 7.72 -10.39
N ILE A 526 -7.52 7.91 -9.09
CA ILE A 526 -6.18 7.89 -8.48
C ILE A 526 -5.59 6.47 -8.51
N LEU A 527 -6.40 5.44 -8.21
CA LEU A 527 -5.92 4.08 -8.00
C LEU A 527 -5.89 3.22 -9.28
N GLN A 528 -6.80 3.42 -10.24
CA GLN A 528 -6.84 2.64 -11.48
C GLN A 528 -5.55 2.68 -12.32
N PRO A 529 -4.85 3.82 -12.49
CA PRO A 529 -3.59 3.89 -13.24
C PRO A 529 -2.47 3.01 -12.65
N TRP A 530 -2.58 2.62 -11.38
CA TRP A 530 -1.64 1.75 -10.70
C TRP A 530 -1.96 0.25 -10.87
N GLY A 531 -2.87 -0.10 -11.78
CA GLY A 531 -3.27 -1.49 -12.04
C GLY A 531 -4.17 -2.08 -10.95
N LEU A 532 -4.86 -1.24 -10.17
CA LEU A 532 -5.77 -1.66 -9.11
C LEU A 532 -7.22 -1.72 -9.61
N GLN A 533 -7.90 -2.84 -9.35
CA GLN A 533 -9.34 -2.99 -9.57
C GLN A 533 -10.11 -2.35 -8.42
N VAL A 534 -10.60 -1.13 -8.62
CA VAL A 534 -11.32 -0.38 -7.58
C VAL A 534 -12.82 -0.64 -7.65
N THR A 535 -13.39 -1.15 -6.57
CA THR A 535 -14.84 -1.22 -6.35
C THR A 535 -15.24 -0.19 -5.28
N THR A 536 -16.15 0.71 -5.62
CA THR A 536 -16.61 1.79 -4.74
C THR A 536 -18.01 1.50 -4.21
N LEU A 537 -18.27 1.82 -2.95
CA LEU A 537 -19.57 1.67 -2.30
C LEU A 537 -19.95 2.94 -1.53
N ASP A 538 -21.05 3.57 -1.94
CA ASP A 538 -21.62 4.79 -1.34
C ASP A 538 -22.63 4.50 -0.23
N ARG A 539 -23.10 3.25 -0.12
CA ARG A 539 -24.15 2.83 0.80
C ARG A 539 -23.68 1.72 1.73
N PRO A 540 -23.38 2.02 3.01
CA PRO A 540 -22.80 1.03 3.93
C PRO A 540 -23.74 -0.15 4.20
N GLU A 541 -25.04 -0.05 3.95
CA GLU A 541 -25.99 -1.16 4.15
C GLU A 541 -25.74 -2.34 3.22
N LYS A 542 -25.11 -2.09 2.05
CA LYS A 542 -24.76 -3.13 1.06
C LYS A 542 -23.34 -3.68 1.25
N PHE A 543 -22.67 -3.29 2.33
CA PHE A 543 -21.27 -3.60 2.58
C PHE A 543 -20.94 -5.10 2.41
N TRP A 544 -21.69 -5.98 3.07
CA TRP A 544 -21.43 -7.42 3.04
C TRP A 544 -21.65 -8.06 1.67
N GLU A 545 -22.73 -7.68 0.98
CA GLU A 545 -23.04 -8.18 -0.37
C GLU A 545 -21.90 -7.84 -1.33
N VAL A 546 -21.41 -6.60 -1.28
CA VAL A 546 -20.31 -6.14 -2.14
C VAL A 546 -18.99 -6.76 -1.72
N LEU A 547 -18.71 -6.92 -0.43
CA LEU A 547 -17.48 -7.54 0.06
C LEU A 547 -17.37 -9.01 -0.41
N GLU A 548 -18.45 -9.78 -0.30
CA GLU A 548 -18.50 -11.19 -0.71
C GLU A 548 -18.45 -11.39 -2.22
N THR A 549 -19.02 -10.46 -3.00
CA THR A 549 -19.00 -10.54 -4.47
C THR A 549 -17.69 -10.05 -5.06
N THR A 550 -17.09 -9.02 -4.48
CA THR A 550 -15.86 -8.41 -5.02
C THR A 550 -14.60 -9.15 -4.58
N CYS A 551 -14.61 -9.72 -3.37
CA CYS A 551 -13.46 -10.34 -2.72
C CYS A 551 -12.19 -9.48 -2.82
N PRO A 552 -12.15 -8.30 -2.16
CA PRO A 552 -11.03 -7.39 -2.29
C PRO A 552 -9.78 -7.91 -1.56
N ASP A 553 -8.61 -7.47 -2.02
CA ASP A 553 -7.30 -7.66 -1.39
C ASP A 553 -6.98 -6.57 -0.35
N LEU A 554 -7.68 -5.43 -0.39
CA LEU A 554 -7.58 -4.31 0.54
C LEU A 554 -8.93 -3.62 0.67
N LEU A 555 -9.29 -3.25 1.90
CA LEU A 555 -10.48 -2.46 2.20
C LEU A 555 -10.10 -1.05 2.66
N ILE A 556 -10.74 -0.04 2.09
CA ILE A 556 -10.65 1.37 2.49
C ILE A 556 -12.00 1.79 3.06
N LEU A 557 -12.03 2.31 4.29
CA LEU A 557 -13.25 2.70 4.99
C LEU A 557 -13.18 4.16 5.42
N ASP A 558 -14.24 4.94 5.17
CA ASP A 558 -14.43 6.19 5.87
C ASP A 558 -14.80 5.94 7.34
N VAL A 559 -14.34 6.81 8.23
CA VAL A 559 -14.69 6.70 9.66
C VAL A 559 -16.16 7.06 9.89
N GLU A 560 -16.61 8.16 9.29
CA GLU A 560 -17.94 8.72 9.51
C GLU A 560 -18.82 8.48 8.30
N MET A 561 -19.81 7.59 8.44
CA MET A 561 -20.81 7.37 7.40
C MET A 561 -22.21 7.31 8.04
N PRO A 562 -23.27 7.72 7.33
CA PRO A 562 -24.64 7.59 7.80
C PRO A 562 -25.02 6.12 8.03
N GLY A 563 -25.70 5.84 9.13
CA GLY A 563 -26.23 4.49 9.44
C GLY A 563 -25.23 3.57 10.15
N TYR A 564 -24.07 3.32 9.54
CA TYR A 564 -22.99 2.51 10.13
C TYR A 564 -21.66 3.26 10.03
N SER A 565 -20.95 3.38 11.16
CA SER A 565 -19.59 3.94 11.14
C SER A 565 -18.61 2.93 10.54
N GLY A 566 -17.52 3.42 9.94
CA GLY A 566 -16.48 2.52 9.42
C GLY A 566 -15.80 1.70 10.52
N ILE A 567 -15.76 2.22 11.74
CA ILE A 567 -15.24 1.51 12.93
C ILE A 567 -16.09 0.26 13.22
N GLU A 568 -17.42 0.39 13.17
CA GLU A 568 -18.34 -0.74 13.35
C GLU A 568 -18.20 -1.77 12.21
N LEU A 569 -18.06 -1.32 10.97
CA LEU A 569 -17.82 -2.21 9.83
C LEU A 569 -16.49 -2.97 9.98
N CYS A 570 -15.43 -2.29 10.42
CA CYS A 570 -14.13 -2.93 10.67
C CYS A 570 -14.21 -3.99 11.76
N LEU A 571 -14.88 -3.71 12.88
CA LEU A 571 -15.12 -4.70 13.94
C LEU A 571 -15.85 -5.93 13.39
N ALA A 572 -16.84 -5.71 12.53
CA ALA A 572 -17.61 -6.77 11.93
C ALA A 572 -16.75 -7.63 10.97
N VAL A 573 -15.92 -7.00 10.13
CA VAL A 573 -14.92 -7.69 9.27
C VAL A 573 -13.93 -8.51 10.09
N ARG A 574 -13.48 -7.99 11.24
CA ARG A 574 -12.51 -8.67 12.11
C ARG A 574 -13.08 -9.87 12.85
N ASN A 575 -14.38 -9.84 13.16
CA ASN A 575 -15.08 -10.96 13.77
C ASN A 575 -15.45 -12.07 12.77
N ASP A 576 -15.34 -11.82 11.46
CA ASP A 576 -15.60 -12.82 10.44
C ASP A 576 -14.36 -13.71 10.17
N LEU A 577 -14.56 -15.04 10.19
CA LEU A 577 -13.46 -16.01 10.03
C LEU A 577 -12.78 -15.95 8.65
N ARG A 578 -13.49 -15.53 7.61
CA ARG A 578 -12.97 -15.42 6.23
C ARG A 578 -12.26 -14.08 6.02
N TRP A 579 -12.85 -12.99 6.53
CA TRP A 579 -12.37 -11.63 6.27
C TRP A 579 -11.49 -11.03 7.37
N SER A 580 -11.28 -11.73 8.49
CA SER A 580 -10.46 -11.26 9.63
C SER A 580 -9.04 -10.83 9.26
N LYS A 581 -8.49 -11.32 8.15
CA LYS A 581 -7.14 -11.01 7.66
C LYS A 581 -7.10 -9.95 6.55
N LEU A 582 -8.25 -9.48 6.07
CA LEU A 582 -8.33 -8.46 5.03
C LEU A 582 -7.67 -7.18 5.54
N PRO A 583 -6.64 -6.63 4.86
CA PRO A 583 -6.08 -5.35 5.24
C PRO A 583 -7.13 -4.24 5.21
N VAL A 584 -7.22 -3.42 6.26
CA VAL A 584 -8.17 -2.30 6.39
C VAL A 584 -7.43 -0.99 6.60
N LEU A 585 -7.68 -0.03 5.71
CA LEU A 585 -7.16 1.34 5.75
C LEU A 585 -8.32 2.31 6.02
N PHE A 586 -8.20 3.19 7.01
CA PHE A 586 -9.21 4.22 7.25
C PHE A 586 -8.90 5.54 6.53
N LEU A 587 -9.94 6.22 6.05
CA LEU A 587 -9.90 7.64 5.70
C LEU A 587 -10.58 8.41 6.83
N THR A 588 -9.93 9.43 7.38
CA THR A 588 -10.47 10.18 8.54
C THR A 588 -10.29 11.68 8.37
N ALA A 589 -11.30 12.48 8.70
CA ALA A 589 -11.16 13.92 8.85
C ALA A 589 -10.69 14.32 10.27
N HIS A 590 -10.67 13.36 11.20
CA HIS A 590 -10.31 13.58 12.60
C HIS A 590 -8.85 13.28 12.87
N SER A 591 -8.16 14.27 13.43
CA SER A 591 -6.78 14.17 13.91
C SER A 591 -6.68 13.84 15.40
N GLU A 592 -7.82 13.66 16.09
CA GLU A 592 -7.86 13.46 17.53
C GLU A 592 -7.37 12.07 17.93
N SER A 593 -6.49 12.02 18.93
CA SER A 593 -5.85 10.77 19.37
C SER A 593 -6.82 9.69 19.85
N GLU A 594 -8.01 10.06 20.32
CA GLU A 594 -9.01 9.12 20.81
C GLU A 594 -9.70 8.36 19.66
N THR A 595 -10.10 9.08 18.61
CA THR A 595 -10.67 8.49 17.39
C THR A 595 -9.65 7.57 16.70
N VAL A 596 -8.40 8.01 16.61
CA VAL A 596 -7.30 7.18 16.05
C VAL A 596 -7.13 5.89 16.85
N ARG A 597 -7.14 5.98 18.18
CA ARG A 597 -7.08 4.79 19.05
C ARG A 597 -8.24 3.84 18.79
N GLN A 598 -9.46 4.34 18.65
CA GLN A 598 -10.64 3.52 18.40
C GLN A 598 -10.56 2.76 17.08
N MET A 599 -10.06 3.39 16.00
CA MET A 599 -9.85 2.72 14.71
C MET A 599 -8.89 1.53 14.83
N PHE A 600 -7.75 1.71 15.52
CA PHE A 600 -6.79 0.61 15.71
C PHE A 600 -7.33 -0.49 16.63
N VAL A 601 -8.06 -0.13 17.69
CA VAL A 601 -8.75 -1.11 18.56
C VAL A 601 -9.79 -1.91 17.77
N ALA A 602 -10.50 -1.28 16.84
CA ALA A 602 -11.42 -1.96 15.93
C ALA A 602 -10.73 -2.88 14.92
N GLY A 603 -9.41 -2.81 14.80
CA GLY A 603 -8.61 -3.68 13.97
C GLY A 603 -8.09 -3.07 12.68
N ALA A 604 -8.11 -1.74 12.55
CA ALA A 604 -7.46 -1.03 11.44
C ALA A 604 -5.99 -1.42 11.31
N ASP A 605 -5.49 -1.51 10.08
CA ASP A 605 -4.06 -1.71 9.80
C ASP A 605 -3.32 -0.40 9.56
N ASP A 606 -4.05 0.66 9.19
CA ASP A 606 -3.52 2.00 8.98
C ASP A 606 -4.65 3.03 8.82
N TYR A 607 -4.32 4.32 8.75
CA TYR A 607 -5.24 5.37 8.36
C TYR A 607 -4.54 6.50 7.57
N VAL A 608 -5.34 7.27 6.83
CA VAL A 608 -4.94 8.47 6.10
C VAL A 608 -5.86 9.63 6.48
N ASN A 609 -5.27 10.78 6.78
CA ASN A 609 -6.02 12.00 7.07
C ASN A 609 -6.57 12.62 5.78
N LYS A 610 -7.82 13.07 5.82
CA LYS A 610 -8.43 13.96 4.83
C LYS A 610 -7.92 15.40 5.13
N PRO A 611 -7.46 16.19 4.12
CA PRO A 611 -7.47 15.90 2.69
C PRO A 611 -6.37 14.93 2.26
N ILE A 612 -6.71 14.06 1.31
CA ILE A 612 -5.82 13.00 0.83
C ILE A 612 -4.68 13.59 0.00
N VAL A 613 -3.46 13.18 0.32
CA VAL A 613 -2.26 13.42 -0.50
C VAL A 613 -2.01 12.18 -1.35
N GLU A 614 -2.18 12.29 -2.68
CA GLU A 614 -2.19 11.12 -3.59
C GLU A 614 -0.93 10.25 -3.46
N PRO A 615 0.31 10.80 -3.48
CA PRO A 615 1.52 9.98 -3.35
C PRO A 615 1.58 9.21 -2.03
N GLU A 616 1.08 9.81 -0.95
CA GLU A 616 1.06 9.16 0.37
C GLU A 616 0.06 8.00 0.39
N LEU A 617 -1.15 8.23 -0.13
CA LEU A 617 -2.18 7.20 -0.19
C LEU A 617 -1.70 5.99 -1.01
N ILE A 618 -1.12 6.25 -2.18
CA ILE A 618 -0.57 5.19 -3.04
C ILE A 618 0.53 4.42 -2.31
N ALA A 619 1.51 5.12 -1.73
CA ALA A 619 2.61 4.47 -1.02
C ALA A 619 2.10 3.57 0.12
N ARG A 620 1.11 4.04 0.89
CA ARG A 620 0.47 3.25 1.95
C ARG A 620 -0.26 2.03 1.39
N ILE A 621 -1.04 2.18 0.31
CA ILE A 621 -1.79 1.09 -0.32
C ILE A 621 -0.84 0.03 -0.89
N LEU A 622 0.14 0.42 -1.70
CA LEU A 622 1.08 -0.51 -2.34
C LEU A 622 1.88 -1.27 -1.29
N ASN A 623 2.39 -0.60 -0.25
CA ASN A 623 3.11 -1.27 0.85
C ASN A 623 2.23 -2.30 1.58
N ARG A 624 0.91 -2.10 1.64
CA ARG A 624 -0.04 -3.05 2.25
C ARG A 624 -0.36 -4.22 1.32
N LEU A 625 -0.50 -3.97 0.02
CA LEU A 625 -0.78 -4.99 -0.99
C LEU A 625 0.43 -5.90 -1.25
N GLU A 626 1.62 -5.32 -1.47
CA GLU A 626 2.85 -6.06 -1.77
C GLU A 626 3.15 -7.10 -0.68
N ARG A 627 2.98 -6.72 0.59
CA ARG A 627 3.19 -7.62 1.72
C ARG A 627 2.15 -8.72 1.83
N THR A 628 0.92 -8.47 1.39
CA THR A 628 -0.15 -9.47 1.37
C THR A 628 0.11 -10.48 0.25
N GLN A 629 0.55 -10.01 -0.92
CA GLN A 629 0.91 -10.85 -2.06
C GLN A 629 2.17 -11.69 -1.83
N LEU A 630 3.21 -11.13 -1.20
CA LEU A 630 4.42 -11.88 -0.81
C LEU A 630 4.11 -13.03 0.15
N ARG A 631 3.13 -12.84 1.05
CA ARG A 631 2.66 -13.91 1.95
C ARG A 631 1.89 -14.99 1.24
N HIS A 632 1.03 -14.61 0.29
CA HIS A 632 0.31 -15.58 -0.54
C HIS A 632 1.27 -16.46 -1.35
N LYS A 633 2.33 -15.87 -1.93
CA LYS A 633 3.36 -16.62 -2.65
C LYS A 633 4.13 -17.60 -1.74
N LEU A 634 4.45 -17.22 -0.50
CA LEU A 634 5.14 -18.08 0.47
C LEU A 634 4.24 -19.22 1.02
N ALA A 635 2.95 -18.97 1.22
CA ALA A 635 1.99 -20.00 1.65
C ALA A 635 1.78 -21.08 0.57
N LEU A 636 1.95 -20.73 -0.71
CA LEU A 636 1.85 -21.66 -1.84
C LEU A 636 3.14 -22.46 -2.07
N THR A 637 4.31 -21.96 -1.65
CA THR A 637 5.60 -22.66 -1.81
C THR A 637 5.92 -23.63 -0.67
N GLN A 638 5.14 -23.64 0.42
CA GLN A 638 5.29 -24.55 1.56
C GLN A 638 4.27 -25.70 1.61
N ARG A 639 3.55 -25.97 0.51
CA ARG A 639 2.63 -27.11 0.38
C ARG A 639 3.19 -28.22 -0.48
#